data_AF-A0A3P3Z9V8-F1
#
_entry.id   AF-A0A3P3Z9V8-F1
#
_cell.length_a   1.000
_cell.length_b   1.000
_cell.length_c   1.000
_cell.angle_alpha   90.00
_cell.angle_beta   90.00
_cell.angle_gamma   90.00
#
_symmetry.space_group_name_H-M   'P 1'
#
loop_
_entity.id
_entity.type
_entity.pdbx_description
1 polymer ?
#
loop_
_entity_poly.entity_id
_entity_poly.type
_entity_poly.pdbx_seq_one_letter_code
_entity_poly.pdbx_strand_id
1 'polypeptide(L)'
;MSIKEVPDSNKLFSDVVFQRENAHIASEWQRITEVYPAGLNQPLLPEVFSREQFGQGNHYECFMISALATLVRFPDVIRNCFVTQKVRQDGRYTFQFFRGREWVRVEIDDTIPMEDGEVLYLRSPTEHWWPLLLEKAYAKFYTAYDHLEGCTLQETFHDLTGNPVLNIPMDAKLAKAAGAEVTEGFYWLDLAQRIHSGQFVASVLTKDIELETMGLQREQQYGILEIFSLTGTSSINDIVIRLHNPFEDEEYLYKGPLNSKDTTWDAKQRAKHDVDDERSIFLPLNTFLKIMNSVQLCYITTVASDATYFEDEWKGESAGGNPTSVSWRKNPLYFVCNSGSTALEVVVIIKQEDQRRFMSLTEMTKYLQCGMVLIHYSYANPIPTFWVTGNNHKPIHKSLFLNSREVANTMTIPPNSLCYLVPSCMHKGVDGPFSLALYRMKDVDYSDLTITKLAIPSMNWSSPATKNVELCQKEKDRVDFYVDEATDVHILLHQTKPYVSKSGGDAMTEDYMGMYLYDDTDRKVAGVHAATNFREISAIHRLPRSGRYAISITCPRAKGDVPAYITIIGSHASNVRIVDPPEDATMFDDEDIIDEGEDAALEHNPVDYTPVVFDAARHGEQVESDSPFEDKRFYMDNRGATSDPWVHIGDLYPEGKTVPLLPNELRRDQFGQGDHYDCSTLTAFAALLERHPDVIRNCFVSKNPRKDGRYTFQFHRYGQWVKVEIDDRIPMVKDDTVFCRSPTHHWWPLLLEKAYAKFYTLYENWRAARSLRSSTTSPAVLSFSYLWRRRRRRWSTTTSRVFSSGVT
;
A
#
# COMPACT_ATOMS: atom_id res chain seq x y z
N MET A 1 15.44 29.62 10.22
CA MET A 1 16.00 30.95 10.53
C MET A 1 15.78 31.20 12.02
N SER A 2 16.74 31.76 12.76
CA SER A 2 16.47 32.16 14.15
C SER A 2 15.58 33.41 14.18
N ILE A 3 14.52 33.40 14.98
CA ILE A 3 13.69 34.58 15.20
C ILE A 3 14.54 35.65 15.89
N LYS A 4 14.48 36.89 15.37
CA LYS A 4 15.21 38.03 15.93
C LYS A 4 14.26 38.91 16.74
N GLU A 5 14.76 39.35 17.88
CA GLU A 5 14.09 40.32 18.75
C GLU A 5 14.23 41.75 18.22
N VAL A 6 13.23 42.61 18.48
CA VAL A 6 13.38 44.06 18.28
C VAL A 6 14.28 44.62 19.39
N PRO A 7 15.21 45.56 19.10
CA PRO A 7 16.00 46.23 20.14
C PRO A 7 15.12 46.85 21.23
N ASP A 8 15.57 46.82 22.48
CA ASP A 8 14.90 47.51 23.60
C ASP A 8 14.91 49.03 23.39
N SER A 9 13.89 49.70 23.93
CA SER A 9 13.67 51.12 23.74
C SER A 9 13.05 51.77 24.98
N ASN A 10 13.06 53.10 25.02
CA ASN A 10 12.44 53.86 26.10
C ASN A 10 10.95 54.15 25.86
N LYS A 11 10.36 53.58 24.80
CA LYS A 11 8.96 53.80 24.43
C LYS A 11 8.17 52.53 24.69
N LEU A 12 7.23 52.60 25.62
CA LEU A 12 6.34 51.49 25.92
C LEU A 12 5.65 50.95 24.66
N PHE A 13 5.72 49.64 24.50
CA PHE A 13 4.98 48.90 23.48
C PHE A 13 3.55 48.67 23.98
N SER A 14 2.61 48.81 23.07
CA SER A 14 1.21 48.48 23.31
C SER A 14 0.71 47.66 22.13
N ASP A 15 0.18 46.50 22.43
CA ASP A 15 -0.38 45.55 21.50
C ASP A 15 -1.86 45.86 21.27
N VAL A 16 -2.12 47.00 20.63
CA VAL A 16 -3.47 47.56 20.47
C VAL A 16 -4.45 46.63 19.75
N VAL A 17 -3.94 45.70 18.93
CA VAL A 17 -4.80 44.73 18.22
C VAL A 17 -5.26 43.65 19.18
N PHE A 18 -4.33 43.00 19.90
CA PHE A 18 -4.66 41.95 20.85
C PHE A 18 -5.52 42.49 22.00
N GLN A 19 -5.19 43.67 22.54
CA GLN A 19 -5.99 44.30 23.60
C GLN A 19 -7.44 44.59 23.14
N ARG A 20 -7.63 45.09 21.92
CA ARG A 20 -8.96 45.37 21.38
C ARG A 20 -9.77 44.08 21.18
N GLU A 21 -9.14 43.03 20.69
CA GLU A 21 -9.80 41.73 20.43
C GLU A 21 -10.12 40.96 21.71
N ASN A 22 -9.44 41.28 22.82
CA ASN A 22 -9.65 40.65 24.13
C ASN A 22 -10.26 41.63 25.15
N ALA A 23 -10.86 42.74 24.70
CA ALA A 23 -11.41 43.76 25.59
C ALA A 23 -12.58 43.25 26.44
N HIS A 24 -13.27 42.19 26.00
CA HIS A 24 -14.35 41.54 26.75
C HIS A 24 -13.86 40.52 27.79
N ILE A 25 -12.58 40.13 27.75
CA ILE A 25 -12.00 39.12 28.64
C ILE A 25 -11.87 39.64 30.08
N ALA A 26 -11.46 40.90 30.23
CA ALA A 26 -11.17 41.49 31.54
C ALA A 26 -11.58 42.95 31.58
N SER A 27 -12.12 43.37 32.72
CA SER A 27 -12.49 44.77 32.99
C SER A 27 -11.27 45.67 33.16
N GLU A 28 -10.14 45.10 33.60
CA GLU A 28 -8.89 45.81 33.83
C GLU A 28 -7.69 45.06 33.23
N TRP A 29 -6.74 45.81 32.68
CA TRP A 29 -5.46 45.31 32.18
C TRP A 29 -4.34 46.12 32.82
N GLN A 30 -3.52 45.48 33.66
CA GLN A 30 -2.48 46.14 34.44
C GLN A 30 -1.10 45.68 34.02
N ARG A 31 -0.09 46.56 34.03
CA ARG A 31 1.27 46.12 33.67
C ARG A 31 1.79 45.14 34.70
N ILE A 32 2.51 44.11 34.26
CA ILE A 32 3.10 43.10 35.16
C ILE A 32 4.05 43.70 36.20
N THR A 33 4.63 44.87 35.89
CA THR A 33 5.45 45.66 36.82
C THR A 33 4.66 46.23 38.00
N GLU A 34 3.36 46.43 37.83
CA GLU A 34 2.44 46.93 38.86
C GLU A 34 1.86 45.76 39.66
N VAL A 35 1.55 44.65 38.98
CA VAL A 35 1.06 43.40 39.60
C VAL A 35 2.15 42.74 40.46
N TYR A 36 3.37 42.62 39.94
CA TYR A 36 4.50 41.95 40.60
C TYR A 36 5.78 42.81 40.52
N PRO A 37 5.91 43.89 41.31
CA PRO A 37 6.99 44.86 41.20
C PRO A 37 8.38 44.29 41.50
N ALA A 38 8.47 43.22 42.29
CA ALA A 38 9.75 42.58 42.62
C ALA A 38 10.45 42.01 41.38
N GLY A 39 9.70 41.59 40.36
CA GLY A 39 10.24 40.98 39.13
C GLY A 39 11.11 41.92 38.29
N LEU A 40 10.98 43.25 38.46
CA LEU A 40 11.87 44.24 37.83
C LEU A 40 13.35 44.02 38.17
N ASN A 41 13.61 43.48 39.37
CA ASN A 41 14.96 43.25 39.88
C ASN A 41 15.38 41.78 39.81
N GLN A 42 14.57 40.92 39.19
CA GLN A 42 14.85 39.50 39.04
C GLN A 42 15.14 39.15 37.57
N PRO A 43 15.87 38.05 37.30
CA PRO A 43 15.94 37.50 35.95
C PRO A 43 14.54 37.19 35.41
N LEU A 44 14.27 37.54 34.15
CA LEU A 44 13.00 37.20 33.50
C LEU A 44 12.75 35.68 33.55
N LEU A 45 13.79 34.91 33.22
CA LEU A 45 13.79 33.46 33.31
C LEU A 45 14.68 33.03 34.47
N PRO A 46 14.14 32.30 35.46
CA PRO A 46 14.93 31.82 36.58
C PRO A 46 15.94 30.74 36.14
N GLU A 47 16.97 30.53 36.96
CA GLU A 47 17.92 29.44 36.75
C GLU A 47 17.24 28.07 36.87
N VAL A 48 16.35 27.94 37.86
CA VAL A 48 15.54 26.75 38.13
C VAL A 48 14.07 27.09 37.92
N PHE A 49 13.42 26.36 37.02
CA PHE A 49 11.97 26.38 36.87
C PHE A 49 11.34 25.41 37.88
N SER A 50 10.23 25.81 38.49
CA SER A 50 9.59 25.02 39.54
C SER A 50 8.07 25.13 39.51
N ARG A 51 7.37 24.09 39.98
CA ARG A 51 5.89 24.04 40.00
C ARG A 51 5.30 25.10 40.94
N GLU A 52 6.05 25.55 41.94
CA GLU A 52 5.65 26.58 42.91
C GLU A 52 5.62 27.98 42.28
N GLN A 53 6.20 28.15 41.08
CA GLN A 53 6.26 29.43 40.39
C GLN A 53 4.96 29.81 39.69
N PHE A 54 4.02 28.89 39.55
CA PHE A 54 2.73 29.11 38.92
C PHE A 54 1.60 28.43 39.70
N GLY A 55 0.39 28.93 39.49
CA GLY A 55 -0.84 28.40 40.05
C GLY A 55 -2.04 28.92 39.25
N GLN A 56 -3.22 28.40 39.60
CA GLN A 56 -4.49 28.80 39.03
C GLN A 56 -4.87 30.21 39.51
N GLY A 57 -5.28 31.09 38.60
CA GLY A 57 -5.99 32.33 38.92
C GLY A 57 -7.51 32.15 38.82
N ASN A 58 -8.25 33.24 38.71
CA ASN A 58 -9.71 33.23 38.86
C ASN A 58 -10.48 32.53 37.71
N HIS A 59 -9.83 32.27 36.58
CA HIS A 59 -10.37 31.54 35.44
C HIS A 59 -9.88 30.09 35.45
N TYR A 60 -10.82 29.15 35.52
CA TYR A 60 -10.58 27.73 35.82
C TYR A 60 -9.98 26.89 34.66
N GLU A 61 -9.18 27.50 33.78
CA GLU A 61 -8.52 26.79 32.67
C GLU A 61 -7.12 26.30 33.06
N CYS A 62 -6.92 24.99 33.16
CA CYS A 62 -5.73 24.42 33.80
C CYS A 62 -4.77 23.65 32.88
N PHE A 63 -5.02 23.65 31.57
CA PHE A 63 -4.16 22.93 30.61
C PHE A 63 -2.72 23.47 30.62
N MET A 64 -2.53 24.80 30.65
CA MET A 64 -1.19 25.40 30.64
C MET A 64 -0.40 25.06 31.90
N ILE A 65 -1.05 25.13 33.08
CA ILE A 65 -0.46 24.72 34.37
C ILE A 65 -0.02 23.25 34.32
N SER A 66 -0.89 22.38 33.80
CA SER A 66 -0.60 20.95 33.66
C SER A 66 0.57 20.68 32.71
N ALA A 67 0.66 21.41 31.59
CA ALA A 67 1.78 21.32 30.66
C ALA A 67 3.09 21.75 31.35
N LEU A 68 3.10 22.94 31.94
CA LEU A 68 4.29 23.51 32.59
C LEU A 68 4.76 22.66 33.77
N ALA A 69 3.86 22.08 34.55
CA ALA A 69 4.21 21.20 35.67
C ALA A 69 5.05 19.99 35.28
N THR A 70 4.92 19.51 34.04
CA THR A 70 5.77 18.44 33.49
C THR A 70 7.01 18.99 32.79
N LEU A 71 6.90 20.14 32.12
CA LEU A 71 7.98 20.77 31.34
C LEU A 71 9.04 21.50 32.18
N VAL A 72 8.77 21.86 33.44
CA VAL A 72 9.77 22.49 34.33
C VAL A 72 11.04 21.63 34.50
N ARG A 73 10.93 20.30 34.31
CA ARG A 73 12.07 19.37 34.29
C ARG A 73 12.94 19.48 33.03
N PHE A 74 12.48 20.20 32.01
CA PHE A 74 13.16 20.46 30.75
C PHE A 74 13.27 21.98 30.49
N PRO A 75 14.13 22.69 31.26
CA PRO A 75 14.27 24.15 31.17
C PRO A 75 14.50 24.69 29.76
N ASP A 76 15.20 23.93 28.91
CA ASP A 76 15.52 24.33 27.55
C ASP A 76 14.28 24.43 26.65
N VAL A 77 13.24 23.63 26.89
CA VAL A 77 11.96 23.75 26.17
C VAL A 77 11.29 25.07 26.48
N ILE A 78 11.17 25.41 27.77
CA ILE A 78 10.57 26.67 28.22
C ILE A 78 11.41 27.84 27.71
N ARG A 79 12.74 27.82 27.90
CA ARG A 79 13.65 28.88 27.41
C ARG A 79 13.59 29.05 25.90
N ASN A 80 13.43 27.97 25.13
CA ASN A 80 13.28 28.05 23.69
C ASN A 80 11.99 28.78 23.28
N CYS A 81 10.93 28.78 24.10
CA CYS A 81 9.73 29.56 23.81
C CYS A 81 9.95 31.07 23.96
N PHE A 82 10.99 31.50 24.69
CA PHE A 82 11.34 32.90 24.91
C PHE A 82 12.45 33.34 23.96
N VAL A 83 12.16 34.32 23.10
CA VAL A 83 13.21 35.02 22.35
C VAL A 83 13.79 36.13 23.24
N THR A 84 12.94 36.82 23.99
CA THR A 84 13.33 37.80 25.02
C THR A 84 13.87 37.09 26.25
N GLN A 85 15.14 37.36 26.61
CA GLN A 85 15.83 36.69 27.72
C GLN A 85 15.97 37.56 28.98
N LYS A 86 15.61 38.84 28.92
CA LYS A 86 15.79 39.81 29.99
C LYS A 86 14.52 40.66 30.15
N VAL A 87 14.32 41.20 31.34
CA VAL A 87 13.30 42.23 31.60
C VAL A 87 13.57 43.43 30.71
N ARG A 88 12.54 43.97 30.07
CA ARG A 88 12.64 45.05 29.08
C ARG A 88 11.98 46.33 29.54
N GLN A 89 12.60 47.45 29.18
CA GLN A 89 12.09 48.78 29.56
C GLN A 89 10.86 49.17 28.75
N ASP A 90 10.80 48.77 27.48
CA ASP A 90 9.64 49.00 26.62
C ASP A 90 8.44 48.07 26.89
N GLY A 91 8.57 47.08 27.77
CA GLY A 91 7.51 46.12 28.07
C GLY A 91 7.15 45.21 26.89
N ARG A 92 7.98 45.13 25.82
CA ARG A 92 7.73 44.26 24.66
C ARG A 92 8.43 42.92 24.84
N TYR A 93 7.70 41.82 24.88
CA TYR A 93 8.29 40.49 24.99
C TYR A 93 8.05 39.67 23.71
N THR A 94 9.11 39.05 23.20
CA THR A 94 9.08 38.20 22.00
C THR A 94 9.19 36.73 22.38
N PHE A 95 8.31 35.93 21.80
CA PHE A 95 8.16 34.50 22.00
C PHE A 95 8.20 33.77 20.65
N GLN A 96 8.35 32.45 20.72
CA GLN A 96 8.16 31.57 19.58
C GLN A 96 7.43 30.29 19.96
N PHE A 97 6.51 29.85 19.10
CA PHE A 97 5.77 28.60 19.23
C PHE A 97 5.80 27.84 17.91
N PHE A 98 5.81 26.52 17.95
CA PHE A 98 5.87 25.70 16.75
C PHE A 98 4.48 25.57 16.13
N ARG A 99 4.36 25.85 14.82
CA ARG A 99 3.15 25.57 14.04
C ARG A 99 3.51 25.06 12.66
N GLY A 100 2.83 23.99 12.24
CA GLY A 100 3.07 23.40 10.93
C GLY A 100 4.48 22.81 10.83
N ARG A 101 5.43 23.61 10.36
CA ARG A 101 6.84 23.22 10.11
C ARG A 101 7.86 24.21 10.67
N GLU A 102 7.42 25.27 11.32
CA GLU A 102 8.30 26.35 11.74
C GLU A 102 7.92 26.94 13.10
N TRP A 103 8.90 27.61 13.70
CA TRP A 103 8.70 28.45 14.87
C TRP A 103 8.11 29.79 14.44
N VAL A 104 6.91 30.09 14.93
CA VAL A 104 6.16 31.31 14.68
C VAL A 104 6.50 32.34 15.75
N ARG A 105 6.93 33.53 15.34
CA ARG A 105 7.19 34.66 16.24
C ARG A 105 5.89 35.23 16.79
N VAL A 106 5.86 35.48 18.10
CA VAL A 106 4.77 36.19 18.77
C VAL A 106 5.36 37.33 19.60
N GLU A 107 4.77 38.52 19.53
CA GLU A 107 5.18 39.67 20.34
C GLU A 107 3.99 40.15 21.18
N ILE A 108 4.19 40.33 22.48
CA ILE A 108 3.16 40.86 23.40
C ILE A 108 3.68 42.09 24.13
N ASP A 109 2.76 42.93 24.60
CA ASP A 109 3.05 43.86 25.68
C ASP A 109 2.88 43.17 27.04
N ASP A 110 3.24 43.87 28.11
CA ASP A 110 3.37 43.31 29.46
C ASP A 110 2.16 43.55 30.36
N THR A 111 1.00 43.87 29.79
CA THR A 111 -0.26 43.98 30.55
C THR A 111 -0.87 42.60 30.84
N ILE A 112 -1.43 42.41 32.02
CA ILE A 112 -2.04 41.16 32.48
C ILE A 112 -3.53 41.42 32.70
N PRO A 113 -4.43 40.51 32.25
CA PRO A 113 -5.86 40.63 32.50
C PRO A 113 -6.18 40.42 33.99
N MET A 114 -6.96 41.34 34.55
CA MET A 114 -7.34 41.37 35.97
C MET A 114 -8.86 41.38 36.11
N GLU A 115 -9.36 40.73 37.16
CA GLU A 115 -10.75 40.80 37.59
C GLU A 115 -10.81 40.95 39.11
N ASP A 116 -11.57 41.94 39.59
CA ASP A 116 -11.71 42.27 41.02
C ASP A 116 -10.37 42.40 41.79
N GLY A 117 -9.33 42.89 41.10
CA GLY A 117 -7.98 43.10 41.65
C GLY A 117 -7.07 41.88 41.65
N GLU A 118 -7.55 40.73 41.17
CA GLU A 118 -6.81 39.46 41.09
C GLU A 118 -6.47 39.11 39.63
N VAL A 119 -5.43 38.29 39.45
CA VAL A 119 -5.03 37.82 38.11
C VAL A 119 -6.04 36.80 37.59
N LEU A 120 -6.50 37.00 36.35
CA LEU A 120 -7.58 36.18 35.79
C LEU A 120 -7.11 34.77 35.40
N TYR A 121 -6.01 34.63 34.65
CA TYR A 121 -5.54 33.31 34.20
C TYR A 121 -4.40 32.79 35.09
N LEU A 122 -3.27 32.36 34.53
CA LEU A 122 -2.17 31.83 35.33
C LEU A 122 -1.61 32.93 36.26
N ARG A 123 -1.48 32.63 37.55
CA ARG A 123 -0.87 33.51 38.56
C ARG A 123 0.50 33.01 39.01
N SER A 124 1.35 33.90 39.54
CA SER A 124 2.63 33.49 40.13
C SER A 124 2.63 33.67 41.65
N PRO A 125 2.52 32.58 42.43
CA PRO A 125 2.65 32.63 43.90
C PRO A 125 4.01 33.13 44.39
N THR A 126 5.02 33.10 43.52
CA THR A 126 6.39 33.55 43.81
C THR A 126 6.77 34.81 43.04
N GLU A 127 5.79 35.50 42.46
CA GLU A 127 5.95 36.76 41.70
C GLU A 127 6.88 36.68 40.48
N HIS A 128 7.14 35.47 39.95
CA HIS A 128 7.89 35.29 38.70
C HIS A 128 7.02 35.65 37.50
N TRP A 129 7.56 36.42 36.57
CA TRP A 129 6.79 36.95 35.43
C TRP A 129 6.61 35.96 34.28
N TRP A 130 7.57 35.05 34.09
CA TRP A 130 7.62 34.17 32.93
C TRP A 130 6.33 33.37 32.68
N PRO A 131 5.63 32.80 33.68
CA PRO A 131 4.45 31.97 33.41
C PRO A 131 3.31 32.78 32.79
N LEU A 132 3.06 33.98 33.34
CA LEU A 132 1.98 34.88 32.90
C LEU A 132 2.24 35.38 31.48
N LEU A 133 3.48 35.79 31.21
CA LEU A 133 3.86 36.29 29.89
C LEU A 133 3.81 35.16 28.83
N LEU A 134 4.21 33.93 29.20
CA LEU A 134 4.14 32.78 28.31
C LEU A 134 2.70 32.43 27.95
N GLU A 135 1.80 32.37 28.92
CA GLU A 135 0.38 32.09 28.68
C GLU A 135 -0.26 33.18 27.82
N LYS A 136 0.01 34.47 28.10
CA LYS A 136 -0.46 35.58 27.26
C LYS A 136 0.05 35.48 25.82
N ALA A 137 1.32 35.15 25.65
CA ALA A 137 1.88 34.95 24.31
C ALA A 137 1.23 33.76 23.60
N TYR A 138 0.89 32.70 24.34
CA TYR A 138 0.18 31.54 23.80
C TYR A 138 -1.28 31.86 23.43
N ALA A 139 -1.98 32.67 24.23
CA ALA A 139 -3.29 33.22 23.86
C ALA A 139 -3.19 34.04 22.55
N LYS A 140 -2.17 34.90 22.44
CA LYS A 140 -1.93 35.67 21.20
C LYS A 140 -1.57 34.78 20.00
N PHE A 141 -0.83 33.68 20.21
CA PHE A 141 -0.52 32.73 19.16
C PHE A 141 -1.79 32.15 18.51
N TYR A 142 -2.84 31.99 19.31
CA TYR A 142 -4.20 31.63 18.90
C TYR A 142 -5.15 32.81 18.73
N THR A 143 -4.65 34.05 18.72
CA THR A 143 -5.35 35.33 18.53
C THR A 143 -6.22 35.84 19.70
N ALA A 144 -6.64 34.99 20.64
CA ALA A 144 -7.41 35.41 21.82
C ALA A 144 -7.27 34.42 22.99
N TYR A 145 -7.59 34.88 24.20
CA TYR A 145 -7.65 34.01 25.38
C TYR A 145 -8.80 33.00 25.29
N ASP A 146 -9.97 33.36 24.75
CA ASP A 146 -11.08 32.41 24.56
C ASP A 146 -10.70 31.23 23.67
N HIS A 147 -9.78 31.43 22.73
CA HIS A 147 -9.33 30.34 21.86
C HIS A 147 -8.48 29.31 22.59
N LEU A 148 -8.05 29.58 23.83
CA LEU A 148 -7.40 28.59 24.68
C LEU A 148 -8.37 27.54 25.23
N GLU A 149 -9.67 27.85 25.28
CA GLU A 149 -10.69 26.89 25.72
C GLU A 149 -10.66 25.62 24.86
N GLY A 150 -10.66 24.47 25.53
CA GLY A 150 -10.56 23.17 24.86
C GLY A 150 -9.22 22.90 24.17
N CYS A 151 -8.14 23.64 24.50
CA CYS A 151 -6.79 23.26 24.10
C CYS A 151 -6.38 21.95 24.77
N THR A 152 -5.91 21.01 23.96
CA THR A 152 -5.39 19.75 24.48
C THR A 152 -3.93 19.90 24.91
N LEU A 153 -3.49 19.09 25.88
CA LEU A 153 -2.08 18.93 26.21
C LEU A 153 -1.31 18.31 25.04
N GLN A 154 -1.99 17.56 24.17
CA GLN A 154 -1.41 17.08 22.93
C GLN A 154 -0.99 18.25 22.02
N GLU A 155 -1.89 19.19 21.75
CA GLU A 155 -1.60 20.41 20.98
C GLU A 155 -0.54 21.26 21.70
N THR A 156 -0.71 21.47 23.01
CA THR A 156 0.17 22.35 23.80
C THR A 156 1.61 21.82 23.85
N PHE A 157 1.80 20.52 24.08
CA PHE A 157 3.13 19.95 24.01
C PHE A 157 3.73 20.06 22.60
N HIS A 158 2.94 19.83 21.54
CA HIS A 158 3.42 19.99 20.16
C HIS A 158 3.83 21.44 19.87
N ASP A 159 3.05 22.43 20.30
CA ASP A 159 3.31 23.85 20.04
C ASP A 159 4.51 24.38 20.83
N LEU A 160 4.74 23.89 22.05
CA LEU A 160 5.87 24.30 22.87
C LEU A 160 7.19 23.61 22.49
N THR A 161 7.14 22.42 21.87
CA THR A 161 8.34 21.59 21.60
C THR A 161 8.66 21.40 20.12
N GLY A 162 7.65 21.41 19.24
CA GLY A 162 7.72 20.94 17.87
C GLY A 162 7.81 19.41 17.70
N ASN A 163 7.76 18.66 18.81
CA ASN A 163 7.96 17.22 18.82
C ASN A 163 6.64 16.44 18.65
N PRO A 164 6.69 15.18 18.18
CA PRO A 164 5.51 14.32 18.12
C PRO A 164 4.93 14.01 19.50
N VAL A 165 3.59 13.94 19.58
CA VAL A 165 2.86 13.56 20.79
C VAL A 165 1.96 12.38 20.50
N LEU A 166 2.28 11.22 21.07
CA LEU A 166 1.48 10.00 20.96
C LEU A 166 0.24 10.12 21.85
N ASN A 167 -0.88 9.51 21.43
CA ASN A 167 -2.08 9.39 22.23
C ASN A 167 -2.42 7.90 22.43
N ILE A 168 -2.20 7.39 23.65
CA ILE A 168 -2.39 5.99 24.02
C ILE A 168 -3.76 5.84 24.72
N PRO A 169 -4.72 5.10 24.15
CA PRO A 169 -6.04 4.91 24.74
C PRO A 169 -5.93 3.93 25.92
N MET A 170 -6.81 4.09 26.91
CA MET A 170 -6.86 3.19 28.08
C MET A 170 -7.82 2.00 27.88
N ASP A 171 -8.59 1.97 26.79
CA ASP A 171 -9.29 0.75 26.39
C ASP A 171 -8.28 -0.34 26.01
N ALA A 172 -8.35 -1.50 26.67
CA ALA A 172 -7.35 -2.55 26.53
C ALA A 172 -7.22 -3.09 25.09
N LYS A 173 -8.31 -3.14 24.30
CA LYS A 173 -8.26 -3.63 22.92
C LYS A 173 -7.61 -2.60 22.01
N LEU A 174 -7.99 -1.34 22.15
CA LEU A 174 -7.41 -0.24 21.38
C LEU A 174 -5.94 0.00 21.75
N ALA A 175 -5.59 -0.09 23.02
CA ALA A 175 -4.21 0.05 23.51
C ALA A 175 -3.32 -1.03 22.91
N LYS A 176 -3.78 -2.29 22.97
CA LYS A 176 -3.05 -3.42 22.36
C LYS A 176 -2.88 -3.24 20.85
N ALA A 177 -3.91 -2.74 20.15
CA ALA A 177 -3.81 -2.42 18.73
C ALA A 177 -2.79 -1.30 18.43
N ALA A 178 -2.62 -0.36 19.36
CA ALA A 178 -1.60 0.69 19.33
C ALA A 178 -0.22 0.23 19.85
N GLY A 179 -0.03 -1.06 20.17
CA GLY A 179 1.23 -1.61 20.68
C GLY A 179 1.51 -1.34 22.16
N ALA A 180 0.49 -0.95 22.94
CA ALA A 180 0.61 -0.64 24.36
C ALA A 180 -0.14 -1.65 25.23
N GLU A 181 0.58 -2.36 26.12
CA GLU A 181 0.00 -3.33 27.05
C GLU A 181 -0.40 -2.67 28.39
N VAL A 182 -1.35 -1.75 28.33
CA VAL A 182 -1.75 -0.92 29.49
C VAL A 182 -2.30 -1.71 30.67
N THR A 183 -2.73 -2.95 30.47
CA THR A 183 -3.21 -3.85 31.53
C THR A 183 -2.08 -4.52 32.31
N GLU A 184 -0.84 -4.43 31.83
CA GLU A 184 0.30 -5.10 32.43
C GLU A 184 1.17 -4.11 33.21
N GLY A 185 1.51 -4.43 34.46
CA GLY A 185 2.27 -3.49 35.29
C GLY A 185 3.69 -3.22 34.80
N PHE A 186 4.30 -4.16 34.05
CA PHE A 186 5.64 -3.95 33.49
C PHE A 186 5.65 -2.81 32.45
N TYR A 187 4.57 -2.61 31.68
CA TYR A 187 4.44 -1.52 30.73
C TYR A 187 4.56 -0.16 31.44
N TRP A 188 3.91 -0.02 32.59
CA TRP A 188 3.94 1.21 33.38
C TRP A 188 5.30 1.48 34.02
N LEU A 189 6.03 0.43 34.42
CA LEU A 189 7.39 0.57 34.93
C LEU A 189 8.40 0.90 33.81
N ASP A 190 8.24 0.35 32.61
CA ASP A 190 9.01 0.76 31.43
C ASP A 190 8.74 2.23 31.09
N LEU A 191 7.46 2.64 31.06
CA LEU A 191 7.07 4.03 30.85
C LEU A 191 7.64 4.95 31.94
N ALA A 192 7.65 4.52 33.20
CA ALA A 192 8.28 5.23 34.31
C ALA A 192 9.76 5.52 34.04
N GLN A 193 10.50 4.50 33.58
CA GLN A 193 11.91 4.64 33.23
C GLN A 193 12.12 5.62 32.07
N ARG A 194 11.25 5.58 31.05
CA ARG A 194 11.31 6.50 29.90
C ARG A 194 11.01 7.95 30.28
N ILE A 195 10.04 8.19 31.16
CA ILE A 195 9.76 9.53 31.72
C ILE A 195 10.90 10.00 32.63
N HIS A 196 11.47 9.10 33.43
CA HIS A 196 12.58 9.43 34.34
C HIS A 196 13.84 9.81 33.55
N SER A 197 14.19 9.04 32.52
CA SER A 197 15.34 9.30 31.63
C SER A 197 15.15 10.49 30.68
N GLY A 198 13.95 11.10 30.67
CA GLY A 198 13.67 12.28 29.87
C GLY A 198 13.37 11.99 28.39
N GLN A 199 12.97 10.76 28.05
CA GLN A 199 12.49 10.46 26.70
C GLN A 199 11.13 11.12 26.43
N PHE A 200 10.27 11.16 27.45
CA PHE A 200 8.91 11.71 27.36
C PHE A 200 8.59 12.68 28.50
N VAL A 201 7.74 13.66 28.19
CA VAL A 201 6.75 14.17 29.16
C VAL A 201 5.41 13.50 28.89
N ALA A 202 4.61 13.35 29.93
CA ALA A 202 3.36 12.62 29.84
C ALA A 202 2.21 13.37 30.53
N SER A 203 1.01 13.21 29.96
CA SER A 203 -0.23 13.67 30.55
C SER A 203 -1.34 12.64 30.38
N VAL A 204 -2.47 12.89 31.02
CA VAL A 204 -3.65 12.01 30.99
C VAL A 204 -4.90 12.82 30.76
N LEU A 205 -5.90 12.18 30.17
CA LEU A 205 -7.26 12.68 30.04
C LEU A 205 -8.20 11.77 30.83
N THR A 206 -9.00 12.31 31.74
CA THR A 206 -10.04 11.56 32.47
C THR A 206 -11.22 11.22 31.55
N LYS A 207 -12.00 10.18 31.91
CA LYS A 207 -13.24 9.83 31.21
C LYS A 207 -14.35 10.84 31.51
N ASP A 208 -15.37 10.85 30.65
CA ASP A 208 -16.66 11.50 30.93
C ASP A 208 -17.49 10.64 31.90
N ILE A 209 -17.10 10.66 33.16
CA ILE A 209 -17.81 10.04 34.29
C ILE A 209 -17.72 10.95 35.50
N GLU A 210 -18.64 10.79 36.47
CA GLU A 210 -18.61 11.55 37.72
C GLU A 210 -17.40 11.14 38.57
N LEU A 211 -16.48 12.08 38.79
CA LEU A 211 -15.21 11.91 39.52
C LEU A 211 -15.03 12.94 40.64
N GLU A 212 -15.94 13.91 40.73
CA GLU A 212 -15.88 15.07 41.61
C GLU A 212 -15.81 14.65 43.09
N THR A 213 -16.41 13.51 43.45
CA THR A 213 -16.32 12.91 44.79
C THR A 213 -14.89 12.54 45.21
N MET A 214 -13.99 12.30 44.26
CA MET A 214 -12.57 12.05 44.51
C MET A 214 -11.71 13.32 44.40
N GLY A 215 -12.29 14.48 44.09
CA GLY A 215 -11.54 15.70 43.80
C GLY A 215 -10.92 15.72 42.41
N LEU A 216 -11.49 14.98 41.44
CA LEU A 216 -11.06 14.98 40.03
C LEU A 216 -12.20 15.46 39.15
N GLN A 217 -11.87 16.06 38.01
CA GLN A 217 -12.86 16.55 37.03
C GLN A 217 -13.02 15.58 35.87
N ARG A 218 -14.23 15.51 35.31
CA ARG A 218 -14.53 14.75 34.09
C ARG A 218 -13.91 15.43 32.87
N GLU A 219 -13.49 14.65 31.87
CA GLU A 219 -12.88 15.15 30.63
C GLU A 219 -11.73 16.17 30.84
N GLN A 220 -11.04 16.06 31.98
CA GLN A 220 -9.97 16.97 32.38
C GLN A 220 -8.60 16.33 32.17
N GLN A 221 -7.65 17.18 31.83
CA GLN A 221 -6.26 16.80 31.60
C GLN A 221 -5.37 17.13 32.79
N TYR A 222 -4.47 16.20 33.14
CA TYR A 222 -3.51 16.32 34.22
C TYR A 222 -2.11 15.88 33.76
N GLY A 223 -1.06 16.58 34.22
CA GLY A 223 0.33 16.20 33.95
C GLY A 223 0.77 15.00 34.82
N ILE A 224 1.43 14.00 34.23
CA ILE A 224 2.05 12.90 34.98
C ILE A 224 3.43 13.37 35.45
N LEU A 225 3.63 13.39 36.76
CA LEU A 225 4.90 13.76 37.39
C LEU A 225 5.83 12.55 37.53
N GLU A 226 5.28 11.43 37.98
CA GLU A 226 6.04 10.21 38.29
C GLU A 226 5.14 8.97 38.20
N ILE A 227 5.73 7.83 37.85
CA ILE A 227 5.13 6.50 37.99
C ILE A 227 6.10 5.67 38.82
N PHE A 228 5.64 4.99 39.85
CA PHE A 228 6.50 4.19 40.72
C PHE A 228 5.76 3.00 41.32
N SER A 229 6.53 2.06 41.86
CA SER A 229 6.02 0.91 42.59
C SER A 229 6.31 1.07 44.09
N LEU A 230 5.34 0.71 44.94
CA LEU A 230 5.43 0.84 46.39
C LEU A 230 6.40 -0.18 47.01
N THR A 231 6.38 -1.42 46.52
CA THR A 231 7.19 -2.54 47.04
C THR A 231 8.27 -3.04 46.09
N GLY A 232 8.36 -2.49 44.88
CA GLY A 232 9.30 -2.87 43.82
C GLY A 232 8.78 -3.97 42.89
N THR A 233 7.49 -4.31 42.93
CA THR A 233 6.88 -5.32 42.05
C THR A 233 6.19 -4.70 40.85
N SER A 234 6.02 -5.48 39.78
CA SER A 234 5.21 -5.10 38.61
C SER A 234 3.72 -5.44 38.77
N SER A 235 3.25 -5.67 40.00
CA SER A 235 1.83 -5.92 40.26
C SER A 235 1.04 -4.62 40.05
N ILE A 236 -0.11 -4.71 39.37
CA ILE A 236 -0.96 -3.54 39.11
C ILE A 236 -1.35 -2.81 40.41
N ASN A 237 -1.59 -3.55 41.48
CA ASN A 237 -1.98 -2.97 42.78
C ASN A 237 -0.81 -2.30 43.52
N ASP A 238 0.42 -2.53 43.08
CA ASP A 238 1.63 -1.99 43.67
C ASP A 238 2.12 -0.71 42.97
N ILE A 239 1.58 -0.42 41.78
CA ILE A 239 1.96 0.73 40.96
C ILE A 239 1.08 1.93 41.28
N VAL A 240 1.72 3.08 41.47
CA VAL A 240 1.10 4.37 41.75
C VAL A 240 1.54 5.38 40.69
N ILE A 241 0.58 6.19 40.24
CA ILE A 241 0.79 7.27 39.30
C ILE A 241 0.61 8.58 40.05
N ARG A 242 1.65 9.42 40.07
CA ARG A 242 1.63 10.76 40.64
C ARG A 242 1.28 11.77 39.55
N LEU A 243 0.14 12.43 39.67
CA LEU A 243 -0.29 13.52 38.80
C LEU A 243 -0.08 14.86 39.49
N HIS A 244 0.03 15.93 38.70
CA HIS A 244 -0.06 17.29 39.21
C HIS A 244 -1.53 17.68 39.41
N ASN A 245 -1.87 18.19 40.59
CA ASN A 245 -3.14 18.86 40.83
C ASN A 245 -2.98 20.36 40.49
N PRO A 246 -3.65 20.88 39.44
CA PRO A 246 -3.56 22.29 39.10
C PRO A 246 -4.53 23.18 39.90
N PHE A 247 -5.46 22.58 40.64
CA PHE A 247 -6.51 23.28 41.38
C PHE A 247 -6.08 23.60 42.81
N GLU A 248 -6.53 24.74 43.33
CA GLU A 248 -6.19 25.19 44.69
C GLU A 248 -7.39 25.23 45.65
N ASP A 249 -8.63 25.16 45.15
CA ASP A 249 -9.81 25.14 46.01
C ASP A 249 -9.97 23.80 46.77
N GLU A 250 -10.44 23.87 48.02
CA GLU A 250 -10.60 22.71 48.91
C GLU A 250 -11.54 21.61 48.34
N GLU A 251 -12.46 21.99 47.46
CA GLU A 251 -13.36 21.04 46.80
C GLU A 251 -12.61 20.12 45.84
N TYR A 252 -11.54 20.61 45.21
CA TYR A 252 -10.70 19.88 44.26
C TYR A 252 -9.50 19.18 44.91
N LEU A 253 -9.37 19.22 46.24
CA LEU A 253 -8.41 18.39 46.94
C LEU A 253 -8.77 16.91 46.78
N TYR A 254 -7.77 16.11 46.42
CA TYR A 254 -7.96 14.69 46.13
C TYR A 254 -8.35 13.89 47.38
N LYS A 255 -9.50 13.22 47.29
CA LYS A 255 -10.14 12.45 48.38
C LYS A 255 -10.25 10.95 48.08
N GLY A 256 -9.76 10.52 46.91
CA GLY A 256 -9.78 9.12 46.50
C GLY A 256 -8.78 8.21 47.24
N PRO A 257 -8.62 6.95 46.82
CA PRO A 257 -7.63 6.03 47.39
C PRO A 257 -6.20 6.58 47.33
N LEU A 258 -5.36 6.32 48.36
CA LEU A 258 -4.02 6.90 48.52
C LEU A 258 -3.98 8.43 48.66
N ASN A 259 -5.06 9.07 49.09
CA ASN A 259 -5.02 10.48 49.48
C ASN A 259 -4.04 10.72 50.66
N SER A 260 -3.73 11.99 50.93
CA SER A 260 -2.76 12.39 51.97
C SER A 260 -3.12 11.85 53.37
N LYS A 261 -4.40 11.66 53.67
CA LYS A 261 -4.89 11.16 54.98
C LYS A 261 -5.00 9.63 55.05
N ASP A 262 -4.68 8.91 53.98
CA ASP A 262 -4.78 7.46 53.90
C ASP A 262 -3.68 6.79 54.76
N THR A 263 -4.09 5.84 55.63
CA THR A 263 -3.20 5.11 56.53
C THR A 263 -2.36 4.04 55.84
N THR A 264 -2.64 3.76 54.56
CA THR A 264 -1.86 2.81 53.75
C THR A 264 -0.43 3.29 53.47
N TRP A 265 -0.18 4.59 53.53
CA TRP A 265 1.16 5.16 53.41
C TRP A 265 2.03 4.83 54.63
N ASP A 266 3.13 4.12 54.44
CA ASP A 266 4.12 3.92 55.50
C ASP A 266 5.02 5.16 55.69
N ALA A 267 5.69 5.27 56.84
CA ALA A 267 6.52 6.44 57.17
C ALA A 267 7.66 6.70 56.16
N LYS A 268 8.18 5.64 55.52
CA LYS A 268 9.25 5.76 54.52
C LYS A 268 8.71 6.29 53.19
N GLN A 269 7.52 5.82 52.79
CA GLN A 269 6.83 6.28 51.59
C GLN A 269 6.39 7.73 51.73
N ARG A 270 5.82 8.12 52.89
CA ARG A 270 5.44 9.51 53.17
C ARG A 270 6.63 10.47 53.02
N ALA A 271 7.77 10.11 53.60
CA ALA A 271 8.99 10.91 53.52
C ALA A 271 9.60 10.95 52.11
N LYS A 272 9.45 9.88 51.31
CA LYS A 272 10.03 9.79 49.97
C LYS A 272 9.22 10.57 48.93
N HIS A 273 7.90 10.49 48.97
CA HIS A 273 7.03 10.97 47.90
C HIS A 273 6.37 12.33 48.19
N ASP A 274 6.54 12.86 49.40
CA ASP A 274 5.91 14.11 49.84
C ASP A 274 4.38 14.06 49.66
N VAL A 275 3.77 13.09 50.34
CA VAL A 275 2.35 12.74 50.15
C VAL A 275 1.37 13.81 50.62
N ASP A 276 1.87 14.80 51.35
CA ASP A 276 1.11 15.93 51.88
C ASP A 276 1.15 17.15 50.93
N ASP A 277 1.86 17.07 49.78
CA ASP A 277 1.82 18.06 48.70
C ASP A 277 0.43 18.09 48.04
N GLU A 278 -0.37 19.11 48.35
CA GLU A 278 -1.72 19.32 47.80
C GLU A 278 -1.72 19.52 46.27
N ARG A 279 -0.57 19.87 45.67
CA ARG A 279 -0.37 19.96 44.22
C ARG A 279 -0.05 18.61 43.58
N SER A 280 -0.17 17.51 44.33
CA SER A 280 0.07 16.14 43.89
C SER A 280 -1.15 15.24 44.15
N ILE A 281 -1.51 14.47 43.14
CA ILE A 281 -2.53 13.40 43.23
C ILE A 281 -1.80 12.07 43.10
N PHE A 282 -1.97 11.18 44.08
CA PHE A 282 -1.42 9.83 44.03
C PHE A 282 -2.53 8.82 43.76
N LEU A 283 -2.50 8.19 42.58
CA LEU A 283 -3.52 7.26 42.12
C LEU A 283 -2.96 5.84 42.00
N PRO A 284 -3.56 4.83 42.67
CA PRO A 284 -3.31 3.44 42.35
C PRO A 284 -3.61 3.14 40.87
N LEU A 285 -2.75 2.37 40.21
CA LEU A 285 -2.90 2.05 38.79
C LEU A 285 -4.24 1.33 38.50
N ASN A 286 -4.71 0.47 39.41
CA ASN A 286 -6.00 -0.21 39.25
C ASN A 286 -7.21 0.75 39.21
N THR A 287 -7.14 1.88 39.90
CA THR A 287 -8.14 2.96 39.88
C THR A 287 -7.93 3.81 38.64
N PHE A 288 -6.68 4.18 38.35
CA PHE A 288 -6.31 4.93 37.15
C PHE A 288 -6.86 4.30 35.87
N LEU A 289 -6.66 3.00 35.65
CA LEU A 289 -7.15 2.28 34.46
C LEU A 289 -8.69 2.33 34.31
N LYS A 290 -9.43 2.54 35.40
CA LYS A 290 -10.89 2.65 35.36
C LYS A 290 -11.36 4.04 34.97
N ILE A 291 -10.65 5.08 35.40
CA ILE A 291 -11.12 6.48 35.31
C ILE A 291 -10.45 7.30 34.20
N MET A 292 -9.35 6.81 33.63
CA MET A 292 -8.62 7.51 32.57
C MET A 292 -9.06 7.05 31.18
N ASN A 293 -9.19 8.00 30.26
CA ASN A 293 -9.55 7.77 28.87
C ASN A 293 -8.31 7.50 28.00
N SER A 294 -7.27 8.32 28.15
CA SER A 294 -6.04 8.22 27.38
C SER A 294 -4.84 8.85 28.09
N VAL A 295 -3.63 8.49 27.65
CA VAL A 295 -2.34 9.03 28.07
C VAL A 295 -1.67 9.67 26.85
N GLN A 296 -1.25 10.92 26.95
CA GLN A 296 -0.47 11.58 25.91
C GLN A 296 1.01 11.55 26.25
N LEU A 297 1.87 11.19 25.29
CA LEU A 297 3.31 11.07 25.46
C LEU A 297 4.03 11.96 24.44
N CYS A 298 4.59 13.07 24.88
CA CYS A 298 5.38 13.96 24.02
C CYS A 298 6.84 13.57 24.07
N TYR A 299 7.42 13.26 22.91
CA TYR A 299 8.85 12.99 22.78
C TYR A 299 9.66 14.24 23.14
N ILE A 300 10.76 14.09 23.90
CA ILE A 300 11.64 15.20 24.26
C ILE A 300 13.06 15.01 23.71
N THR A 301 13.71 13.91 24.08
CA THR A 301 15.15 13.73 23.79
C THR A 301 15.47 12.75 22.67
N THR A 302 14.56 11.88 22.26
CA THR A 302 14.86 10.72 21.41
C THR A 302 14.60 10.91 19.92
N VAL A 303 13.72 11.84 19.53
CA VAL A 303 13.44 12.14 18.11
C VAL A 303 14.37 13.22 17.58
N ALA A 304 14.80 13.09 16.33
CA ALA A 304 15.53 14.15 15.63
C ALA A 304 14.66 15.41 15.52
N SER A 305 15.30 16.58 15.51
CA SER A 305 14.59 17.86 15.44
C SER A 305 13.99 18.14 14.06
N ASP A 306 14.52 17.51 13.02
CA ASP A 306 14.04 17.64 11.65
C ASP A 306 13.11 16.49 11.27
N ALA A 307 12.16 16.79 10.38
CA ALA A 307 11.23 15.82 9.83
C ALA A 307 11.19 15.93 8.30
N THR A 308 10.91 14.81 7.65
CA THR A 308 10.58 14.79 6.21
C THR A 308 9.08 14.99 6.06
N TYR A 309 8.68 15.93 5.21
CA TYR A 309 7.27 16.29 5.04
C TYR A 309 6.71 15.95 3.67
N PHE A 310 5.44 15.54 3.65
CA PHE A 310 4.65 15.34 2.44
C PHE A 310 3.34 16.10 2.55
N GLU A 311 2.96 16.81 1.49
CA GLU A 311 1.65 17.48 1.40
C GLU A 311 0.75 16.70 0.46
N ASP A 312 -0.51 16.52 0.84
CA ASP A 312 -1.49 15.80 0.04
C ASP A 312 -2.93 16.21 0.37
N GLU A 313 -3.88 15.65 -0.37
CA GLU A 313 -5.31 15.80 -0.08
C GLU A 313 -6.08 14.49 -0.29
N TRP A 314 -7.07 14.24 0.57
CA TRP A 314 -8.16 13.33 0.25
C TRP A 314 -9.18 14.10 -0.60
N LYS A 315 -9.46 13.61 -1.81
CA LYS A 315 -10.35 14.28 -2.75
C LYS A 315 -10.97 13.34 -3.75
N GLY A 316 -12.30 13.36 -3.83
CA GLY A 316 -13.04 12.53 -4.78
C GLY A 316 -12.71 11.05 -4.60
N GLU A 317 -12.12 10.40 -5.60
CA GLU A 317 -11.78 8.98 -5.51
C GLU A 317 -10.69 8.66 -4.48
N SER A 318 -9.81 9.62 -4.14
CA SER A 318 -8.77 9.42 -3.12
C SER A 318 -9.28 9.59 -1.69
N ALA A 319 -10.52 10.02 -1.50
CA ALA A 319 -11.20 10.00 -0.20
C ALA A 319 -11.73 8.59 0.10
N GLY A 320 -10.81 7.63 0.21
CA GLY A 320 -11.12 6.19 0.18
C GLY A 320 -11.76 5.63 1.46
N GLY A 321 -11.79 6.39 2.55
CA GLY A 321 -12.25 5.93 3.87
C GLY A 321 -11.22 5.01 4.54
N ASN A 322 -11.64 4.24 5.55
CA ASN A 322 -10.78 3.34 6.34
C ASN A 322 -10.68 1.91 5.71
N PRO A 323 -9.87 0.99 6.26
CA PRO A 323 -9.66 -0.35 5.68
C PRO A 323 -10.89 -1.26 5.58
N THR A 324 -12.03 -0.88 6.16
CA THR A 324 -13.29 -1.64 5.96
C THR A 324 -14.00 -1.25 4.66
N SER A 325 -13.50 -0.22 3.96
CA SER A 325 -14.00 0.24 2.67
C SER A 325 -13.14 -0.28 1.51
N VAL A 326 -13.75 -0.78 0.43
CA VAL A 326 -13.03 -1.24 -0.77
C VAL A 326 -12.23 -0.11 -1.44
N SER A 327 -12.73 1.12 -1.35
CA SER A 327 -12.05 2.32 -1.84
C SER A 327 -10.81 2.69 -1.03
N TRP A 328 -10.50 2.00 0.07
CA TRP A 328 -9.36 2.32 0.94
C TRP A 328 -8.03 2.38 0.19
N ARG A 329 -7.79 1.46 -0.76
CA ARG A 329 -6.57 1.45 -1.59
C ARG A 329 -6.41 2.65 -2.52
N LYS A 330 -7.47 3.46 -2.68
CA LYS A 330 -7.45 4.68 -3.49
C LYS A 330 -6.98 5.90 -2.69
N ASN A 331 -6.91 5.81 -1.35
CA ASN A 331 -6.25 6.84 -0.55
C ASN A 331 -4.80 7.06 -1.04
N PRO A 332 -4.21 8.24 -0.79
CA PRO A 332 -2.80 8.45 -1.10
C PRO A 332 -1.91 7.35 -0.51
N LEU A 333 -1.10 6.72 -1.34
CA LEU A 333 -0.18 5.64 -0.94
C LEU A 333 1.24 6.19 -0.89
N TYR A 334 1.95 5.90 0.19
CA TYR A 334 3.36 6.22 0.35
C TYR A 334 4.18 4.94 0.34
N PHE A 335 5.07 4.82 -0.63
CA PHE A 335 6.03 3.73 -0.74
C PHE A 335 7.09 3.87 0.35
N VAL A 336 7.29 2.83 1.16
CA VAL A 336 8.24 2.78 2.27
C VAL A 336 9.14 1.55 2.08
N CYS A 337 10.41 1.75 1.75
CA CYS A 337 11.36 0.65 1.52
C CYS A 337 12.50 0.72 2.53
N ASN A 338 12.80 -0.39 3.18
CA ASN A 338 13.98 -0.56 4.01
C ASN A 338 14.88 -1.63 3.37
N SER A 339 15.96 -1.19 2.71
CA SER A 339 16.96 -2.08 2.09
C SER A 339 17.98 -2.62 3.09
N GLY A 340 17.90 -2.19 4.36
CA GLY A 340 18.82 -2.56 5.42
C GLY A 340 18.48 -3.93 6.02
N SER A 341 19.45 -4.48 6.75
CA SER A 341 19.33 -5.77 7.43
C SER A 341 18.68 -5.70 8.80
N THR A 342 18.38 -4.50 9.31
CA THR A 342 17.76 -4.28 10.62
C THR A 342 16.44 -3.52 10.51
N ALA A 343 15.54 -3.75 11.45
CA ALA A 343 14.29 -3.01 11.52
C ALA A 343 14.55 -1.57 11.95
N LEU A 344 13.79 -0.63 11.40
CA LEU A 344 13.92 0.80 11.70
C LEU A 344 12.64 1.32 12.34
N GLU A 345 12.76 1.99 13.48
CA GLU A 345 11.64 2.68 14.11
C GLU A 345 11.55 4.13 13.58
N VAL A 346 10.35 4.58 13.24
CA VAL A 346 10.08 5.95 12.82
C VAL A 346 8.83 6.47 13.52
N VAL A 347 8.73 7.79 13.71
CA VAL A 347 7.48 8.42 14.18
C VAL A 347 6.84 9.17 13.02
N VAL A 348 5.61 8.81 12.69
CA VAL A 348 4.85 9.46 11.62
C VAL A 348 3.70 10.23 12.24
N ILE A 349 3.54 11.49 11.85
CA ILE A 349 2.39 12.32 12.21
C ILE A 349 1.58 12.61 10.96
N ILE A 350 0.26 12.40 11.01
CA ILE A 350 -0.67 13.02 10.08
C ILE A 350 -1.21 14.31 10.70
N LYS A 351 -1.10 15.43 9.98
CA LYS A 351 -1.44 16.77 10.45
C LYS A 351 -2.53 17.39 9.59
N GLN A 352 -3.45 18.08 10.24
CA GLN A 352 -4.50 18.88 9.63
C GLN A 352 -4.18 20.37 9.82
N GLU A 353 -4.79 21.24 9.00
CA GLU A 353 -4.61 22.68 9.21
C GLU A 353 -5.18 23.11 10.56
N ASP A 354 -4.42 23.94 11.29
CA ASP A 354 -4.85 24.56 12.53
C ASP A 354 -6.08 25.46 12.28
N GLN A 355 -7.23 25.04 12.80
CA GLN A 355 -8.50 25.76 12.68
C GLN A 355 -8.64 26.83 13.76
N ARG A 356 -7.99 26.68 14.91
CA ARG A 356 -8.23 27.46 16.14
C ARG A 356 -7.96 28.95 15.94
N ARG A 357 -6.92 29.30 15.17
CA ARG A 357 -6.58 30.69 14.83
C ARG A 357 -7.64 31.45 14.00
N PHE A 358 -8.57 30.72 13.39
CA PHE A 358 -9.59 31.26 12.48
C PHE A 358 -11.01 31.19 13.04
N MET A 359 -11.16 30.57 14.21
CA MET A 359 -12.47 30.31 14.78
C MET A 359 -13.08 31.59 15.35
N SER A 360 -14.41 31.64 15.29
CA SER A 360 -15.19 32.57 16.11
C SER A 360 -15.47 31.96 17.49
N LEU A 361 -15.78 32.81 18.46
CA LEU A 361 -16.02 32.45 19.88
C LEU A 361 -17.06 31.34 20.13
N THR A 362 -17.92 31.04 19.14
CA THR A 362 -19.00 30.05 19.26
C THR A 362 -18.75 28.75 18.51
N GLU A 363 -17.67 28.68 17.74
CA GLU A 363 -17.34 27.49 16.94
C GLU A 363 -16.47 26.54 17.75
N MET A 364 -16.60 25.24 17.49
CA MET A 364 -15.66 24.22 17.97
C MET A 364 -14.82 23.72 16.79
N THR A 365 -13.58 23.31 17.08
CA THR A 365 -12.70 22.69 16.07
C THR A 365 -13.36 21.45 15.50
N LYS A 366 -13.33 21.30 14.17
CA LYS A 366 -13.89 20.14 13.45
C LYS A 366 -12.79 19.48 12.62
N TYR A 367 -11.86 18.84 13.31
CA TYR A 367 -10.85 18.02 12.68
C TYR A 367 -11.47 16.74 12.12
N LEU A 368 -11.04 16.34 10.93
CA LEU A 368 -11.44 15.08 10.34
C LEU A 368 -10.90 13.94 11.20
N GLN A 369 -11.74 12.94 11.45
CA GLN A 369 -11.28 11.73 12.11
C GLN A 369 -10.39 10.94 11.14
N CYS A 370 -9.09 10.93 11.39
CA CYS A 370 -8.10 10.35 10.48
C CYS A 370 -7.03 9.53 11.19
N GLY A 371 -6.36 8.68 10.42
CA GLY A 371 -5.34 7.77 10.88
C GLY A 371 -4.49 7.26 9.72
N MET A 372 -3.62 6.30 10.01
CA MET A 372 -2.67 5.71 9.09
C MET A 372 -2.57 4.20 9.32
N VAL A 373 -2.33 3.46 8.25
CA VAL A 373 -2.00 2.03 8.32
C VAL A 373 -0.71 1.80 7.57
N LEU A 374 0.19 1.03 8.16
CA LEU A 374 1.36 0.50 7.49
C LEU A 374 1.08 -0.95 7.08
N ILE A 375 1.25 -1.24 5.81
CA ILE A 375 1.00 -2.55 5.23
C ILE A 375 2.28 -3.13 4.63
N HIS A 376 2.42 -4.44 4.72
CA HIS A 376 3.53 -5.22 4.18
C HIS A 376 3.00 -6.22 3.14
N TYR A 377 3.80 -6.54 2.12
CA TYR A 377 3.42 -7.54 1.12
C TYR A 377 3.35 -8.96 1.73
N SER A 378 2.62 -9.87 1.11
CA SER A 378 2.53 -11.28 1.53
C SER A 378 3.10 -12.29 0.50
N TYR A 379 3.81 -11.83 -0.54
CA TYR A 379 4.31 -12.65 -1.66
C TYR A 379 5.83 -12.50 -1.92
N ALA A 380 6.47 -13.50 -2.53
CA ALA A 380 7.93 -13.66 -2.54
C ALA A 380 8.75 -12.58 -3.27
N ASN A 381 8.15 -11.85 -4.22
CA ASN A 381 8.84 -10.83 -5.03
C ASN A 381 7.96 -9.58 -5.13
N PRO A 382 8.06 -8.63 -4.18
CA PRO A 382 7.17 -7.48 -4.13
C PRO A 382 7.41 -6.54 -5.32
N ILE A 383 6.31 -6.18 -6.01
CA ILE A 383 6.31 -5.20 -7.09
C ILE A 383 5.46 -4.01 -6.63
N PRO A 384 5.95 -2.76 -6.72
CA PRO A 384 5.18 -1.57 -6.38
C PRO A 384 3.83 -1.53 -7.10
N THR A 385 2.71 -1.33 -6.40
CA THR A 385 1.35 -1.41 -6.97
C THR A 385 0.35 -0.47 -6.30
N PHE A 386 -0.64 0.04 -7.04
CA PHE A 386 -1.84 0.69 -6.46
C PHE A 386 -2.91 -0.33 -6.03
N TRP A 387 -2.77 -1.59 -6.42
CA TRP A 387 -3.72 -2.66 -6.11
C TRP A 387 -3.29 -3.41 -4.86
N VAL A 388 -3.36 -2.64 -3.77
CA VAL A 388 -3.22 -3.13 -2.41
C VAL A 388 -4.55 -3.75 -1.98
N THR A 389 -4.61 -5.08 -1.86
CA THR A 389 -5.82 -5.81 -1.46
C THR A 389 -5.54 -6.76 -0.30
N GLY A 390 -6.60 -7.21 0.40
CA GLY A 390 -6.47 -8.05 1.60
C GLY A 390 -5.78 -9.39 1.37
N ASN A 391 -5.78 -9.90 0.13
CA ASN A 391 -5.13 -11.17 -0.21
C ASN A 391 -3.61 -11.07 -0.42
N ASN A 392 -3.07 -9.90 -0.79
CA ASN A 392 -1.64 -9.74 -1.14
C ASN A 392 -0.87 -8.75 -0.25
N HIS A 393 -1.55 -8.03 0.64
CA HIS A 393 -0.94 -7.14 1.63
C HIS A 393 -1.57 -7.37 3.01
N LYS A 394 -0.74 -7.32 4.06
CA LYS A 394 -1.15 -7.47 5.45
C LYS A 394 -0.78 -6.22 6.25
N PRO A 395 -1.68 -5.69 7.09
CA PRO A 395 -1.35 -4.58 7.98
C PRO A 395 -0.36 -5.04 9.06
N ILE A 396 0.74 -4.32 9.20
CA ILE A 396 1.74 -4.52 10.25
C ILE A 396 1.69 -3.43 11.33
N HIS A 397 1.02 -2.30 11.04
CA HIS A 397 0.67 -1.28 12.03
C HIS A 397 -0.68 -0.66 11.67
N LYS A 398 -1.53 -0.42 12.67
CA LYS A 398 -2.82 0.27 12.52
C LYS A 398 -2.90 1.37 13.57
N SER A 399 -2.98 2.63 13.13
CA SER A 399 -3.20 3.72 14.06
C SER A 399 -4.64 3.72 14.56
N LEU A 400 -4.85 4.48 15.64
CA LEU A 400 -6.19 4.97 15.98
C LEU A 400 -6.60 6.05 14.98
N PHE A 401 -7.91 6.16 14.79
CA PHE A 401 -8.52 7.20 13.98
C PHE A 401 -9.08 8.26 14.93
N LEU A 402 -8.38 9.39 15.03
CA LEU A 402 -8.69 10.45 15.99
C LEU A 402 -9.09 11.72 15.26
N ASN A 403 -9.99 12.48 15.87
CA ASN A 403 -10.42 13.82 15.44
C ASN A 403 -9.53 14.91 16.07
N SER A 404 -8.22 14.72 15.97
CA SER A 404 -7.20 15.62 16.51
C SER A 404 -6.49 16.37 15.39
N ARG A 405 -5.95 17.56 15.70
CA ARG A 405 -5.12 18.35 14.77
C ARG A 405 -3.94 17.54 14.24
N GLU A 406 -3.28 16.80 15.12
CA GLU A 406 -2.22 15.84 14.81
C GLU A 406 -2.57 14.44 15.31
N VAL A 407 -2.17 13.41 14.57
CA VAL A 407 -2.21 12.01 15.03
C VAL A 407 -0.84 11.37 14.80
N ALA A 408 -0.07 11.23 15.87
CA ALA A 408 1.28 10.66 15.84
C ALA A 408 1.27 9.16 16.14
N ASN A 409 2.14 8.43 15.46
CA ASN A 409 2.30 6.98 15.59
C ASN A 409 3.77 6.59 15.50
N THR A 410 4.18 5.67 16.37
CA THR A 410 5.48 5.01 16.28
C THR A 410 5.33 3.72 15.49
N MET A 411 6.13 3.57 14.43
CA MET A 411 6.03 2.46 13.49
C MET A 411 7.38 1.80 13.30
N THR A 412 7.39 0.47 13.27
CA THR A 412 8.58 -0.33 12.98
C THR A 412 8.53 -0.82 11.53
N ILE A 413 9.50 -0.40 10.73
CA ILE A 413 9.67 -0.84 9.35
C ILE A 413 10.58 -2.08 9.34
N PRO A 414 10.09 -3.25 8.89
CA PRO A 414 10.88 -4.48 8.88
C PRO A 414 12.14 -4.36 7.99
N PRO A 415 13.20 -5.14 8.24
CA PRO A 415 14.37 -5.19 7.35
C PRO A 415 14.01 -5.81 5.99
N ASN A 416 14.77 -5.46 4.95
CA ASN A 416 14.62 -5.98 3.58
C ASN A 416 13.15 -5.99 3.11
N SER A 417 12.43 -4.91 3.40
CA SER A 417 10.97 -4.86 3.24
C SER A 417 10.51 -3.73 2.35
N LEU A 418 9.35 -3.95 1.74
CA LEU A 418 8.59 -2.99 0.96
C LEU A 418 7.21 -2.87 1.61
N CYS A 419 6.94 -1.70 2.15
CA CYS A 419 5.70 -1.36 2.81
C CYS A 419 4.98 -0.23 2.08
N TYR A 420 3.71 -0.07 2.41
CA TYR A 420 2.97 1.13 2.07
C TYR A 420 2.39 1.77 3.33
N LEU A 421 2.61 3.06 3.48
CA LEU A 421 1.95 3.89 4.47
C LEU A 421 0.74 4.54 3.81
N VAL A 422 -0.43 4.36 4.43
CA VAL A 422 -1.71 4.78 3.86
C VAL A 422 -2.45 5.68 4.86
N PRO A 423 -2.32 7.01 4.76
CA PRO A 423 -3.16 7.94 5.50
C PRO A 423 -4.59 7.97 4.96
N SER A 424 -5.57 7.89 5.86
CA SER A 424 -6.97 7.91 5.47
C SER A 424 -7.89 8.53 6.53
N CYS A 425 -9.03 9.05 6.10
CA CYS A 425 -10.13 9.37 7.00
C CYS A 425 -10.86 8.10 7.46
N MET A 426 -11.59 8.20 8.56
CA MET A 426 -12.44 7.11 9.08
C MET A 426 -13.56 6.77 8.08
N HIS A 427 -14.15 7.79 7.46
CA HIS A 427 -15.27 7.67 6.54
C HIS A 427 -14.85 7.96 5.09
N LYS A 428 -15.46 7.24 4.14
CA LYS A 428 -15.24 7.46 2.70
C LYS A 428 -15.95 8.73 2.20
N GLY A 429 -15.41 9.35 1.15
CA GLY A 429 -15.95 10.58 0.55
C GLY A 429 -15.74 11.84 1.38
N VAL A 430 -14.87 11.77 2.40
CA VAL A 430 -14.47 12.93 3.20
C VAL A 430 -13.26 13.57 2.54
N ASP A 431 -13.47 14.79 2.02
CA ASP A 431 -12.41 15.57 1.38
C ASP A 431 -11.69 16.45 2.41
N GLY A 432 -10.38 16.63 2.24
CA GLY A 432 -9.59 17.54 3.07
C GLY A 432 -8.09 17.46 2.81
N PRO A 433 -7.36 18.58 2.96
CA PRO A 433 -5.91 18.58 2.90
C PRO A 433 -5.31 17.95 4.17
N PHE A 434 -4.14 17.33 4.02
CA PHE A 434 -3.33 16.87 5.15
C PHE A 434 -1.85 16.95 4.80
N SER A 435 -1.02 16.98 5.85
CA SER A 435 0.42 16.80 5.71
C SER A 435 0.90 15.61 6.54
N LEU A 436 1.88 14.89 6.02
CA LEU A 436 2.63 13.90 6.79
C LEU A 436 3.95 14.49 7.24
N ALA A 437 4.34 14.19 8.48
CA ALA A 437 5.65 14.48 9.02
C ALA A 437 6.29 13.20 9.54
N LEU A 438 7.41 12.81 8.94
CA LEU A 438 8.21 11.65 9.33
C LEU A 438 9.42 12.11 10.15
N TYR A 439 9.44 11.72 11.42
CA TYR A 439 10.54 11.94 12.34
C TYR A 439 11.38 10.66 12.47
N ARG A 440 12.69 10.85 12.48
CA ARG A 440 13.69 9.81 12.71
C ARG A 440 14.09 9.79 14.18
N MET A 441 14.51 8.64 14.69
CA MET A 441 15.13 8.55 16.00
C MET A 441 16.56 9.10 15.94
N LYS A 442 17.01 9.75 17.01
CA LYS A 442 18.40 10.22 17.12
C LYS A 442 19.36 9.03 17.12
N ASP A 443 20.55 9.27 16.59
CA ASP A 443 21.67 8.32 16.61
C ASP A 443 21.38 6.97 15.92
N VAL A 444 20.36 6.91 15.06
CA VAL A 444 20.03 5.76 14.20
C VAL A 444 20.32 6.12 12.74
N ASP A 445 20.92 5.18 12.01
CA ASP A 445 21.20 5.34 10.58
C ASP A 445 19.97 4.96 9.73
N TYR A 446 19.51 5.90 8.90
CA TYR A 446 18.36 5.75 8.00
C TYR A 446 18.77 5.78 6.52
N SER A 447 20.05 5.58 6.20
CA SER A 447 20.57 5.58 4.83
C SER A 447 19.85 4.59 3.90
N ASP A 448 19.41 3.46 4.47
CA ASP A 448 18.69 2.40 3.76
C ASP A 448 17.15 2.59 3.72
N LEU A 449 16.62 3.63 4.35
CA LEU A 449 15.18 3.91 4.39
C LEU A 449 14.80 4.92 3.30
N THR A 450 13.94 4.49 2.38
CA THR A 450 13.33 5.36 1.37
C THR A 450 11.83 5.49 1.61
N ILE A 451 11.33 6.72 1.70
CA ILE A 451 9.89 7.01 1.77
C ILE A 451 9.52 8.05 0.72
N THR A 452 8.59 7.71 -0.17
CA THR A 452 8.13 8.59 -1.25
C THR A 452 6.65 8.35 -1.54
N LYS A 453 5.92 9.37 -1.99
CA LYS A 453 4.57 9.16 -2.54
C LYS A 453 4.63 8.17 -3.72
N LEU A 454 3.75 7.18 -3.73
CA LEU A 454 3.78 6.12 -4.72
C LEU A 454 3.51 6.68 -6.12
N ALA A 455 4.43 6.39 -7.04
CA ALA A 455 4.28 6.67 -8.46
C ALA A 455 4.83 5.49 -9.26
N ILE A 456 4.06 5.02 -10.24
CA ILE A 456 4.43 3.89 -11.10
C ILE A 456 4.24 4.30 -12.57
N PRO A 457 5.06 5.24 -13.09
CA PRO A 457 4.88 5.85 -14.40
C PRO A 457 5.17 4.90 -15.58
N SER A 458 5.81 3.76 -15.32
CA SER A 458 6.09 2.74 -16.34
C SER A 458 4.84 1.96 -16.77
N MET A 459 3.77 2.00 -15.98
CA MET A 459 2.54 1.21 -16.18
C MET A 459 1.41 2.07 -16.75
N ASN A 460 0.63 1.48 -17.67
CA ASN A 460 -0.43 2.17 -18.41
C ASN A 460 -1.78 2.19 -17.66
N TRP A 461 -1.82 2.83 -16.49
CA TRP A 461 -3.02 2.93 -15.64
C TRP A 461 -4.22 3.58 -16.35
N SER A 462 -3.98 4.42 -17.37
CA SER A 462 -5.01 5.15 -18.11
C SER A 462 -5.77 4.30 -19.14
N SER A 463 -5.24 3.15 -19.55
CA SER A 463 -5.86 2.31 -20.58
C SER A 463 -5.82 0.83 -20.19
N PRO A 464 -6.53 0.43 -19.11
CA PRO A 464 -6.64 -0.97 -18.72
C PRO A 464 -7.35 -1.82 -19.77
N ALA A 465 -6.96 -3.09 -19.85
CA ALA A 465 -7.79 -4.11 -20.45
C ALA A 465 -8.82 -4.58 -19.41
N THR A 466 -10.10 -4.59 -19.78
CA THR A 466 -11.19 -4.94 -18.86
C THR A 466 -12.10 -6.02 -19.44
N LYS A 467 -12.61 -6.91 -18.59
CA LYS A 467 -13.57 -7.95 -18.96
C LYS A 467 -14.59 -8.16 -17.84
N ASN A 468 -15.87 -8.13 -18.18
CA ASN A 468 -16.94 -8.52 -17.25
C ASN A 468 -17.09 -10.04 -17.26
N VAL A 469 -17.36 -10.59 -16.08
CA VAL A 469 -17.64 -12.00 -15.85
C VAL A 469 -18.82 -12.11 -14.89
N GLU A 470 -19.59 -13.19 -15.00
CA GLU A 470 -20.71 -13.47 -14.11
C GLU A 470 -20.66 -14.97 -13.81
N LEU A 471 -20.55 -15.31 -12.53
CA LEU A 471 -20.45 -16.69 -12.08
C LEU A 471 -21.54 -17.01 -11.05
N CYS A 472 -21.98 -18.25 -11.04
CA CYS A 472 -22.75 -18.85 -9.95
C CYS A 472 -21.87 -19.75 -9.06
N GLN A 473 -22.48 -20.24 -7.98
CA GLN A 473 -21.84 -21.21 -7.10
C GLN A 473 -21.33 -22.45 -7.88
N LYS A 474 -20.07 -22.82 -7.62
CA LYS A 474 -19.31 -23.92 -8.24
C LYS A 474 -19.03 -23.73 -9.73
N GLU A 475 -19.16 -22.52 -10.25
CA GLU A 475 -18.76 -22.20 -11.62
C GLU A 475 -17.33 -21.68 -11.69
N LYS A 476 -16.79 -21.72 -12.91
CA LYS A 476 -15.52 -21.13 -13.29
C LYS A 476 -15.66 -20.40 -14.60
N ASP A 477 -14.89 -19.35 -14.79
CA ASP A 477 -14.77 -18.60 -16.04
C ASP A 477 -13.29 -18.43 -16.42
N ARG A 478 -13.02 -18.28 -17.72
CA ARG A 478 -11.68 -18.14 -18.28
C ARG A 478 -11.58 -16.84 -19.08
N VAL A 479 -10.58 -16.04 -18.73
CA VAL A 479 -10.27 -14.78 -19.43
C VAL A 479 -8.86 -14.82 -19.98
N ASP A 480 -8.73 -14.85 -21.31
CA ASP A 480 -7.45 -14.79 -21.99
C ASP A 480 -7.06 -13.34 -22.32
N PHE A 481 -5.79 -13.03 -22.18
CA PHE A 481 -5.22 -11.76 -22.60
C PHE A 481 -3.86 -11.97 -23.26
N TYR A 482 -3.41 -10.97 -24.02
CA TYR A 482 -2.14 -11.00 -24.71
C TYR A 482 -1.28 -9.80 -24.32
N VAL A 483 0.02 -10.03 -24.24
CA VAL A 483 1.04 -8.99 -24.05
C VAL A 483 2.10 -9.07 -25.15
N ASP A 484 2.49 -7.92 -25.70
CA ASP A 484 3.41 -7.81 -26.84
C ASP A 484 4.90 -7.89 -26.41
N GLU A 485 5.18 -7.76 -25.10
CA GLU A 485 6.52 -7.91 -24.53
C GLU A 485 6.47 -8.24 -23.03
N ALA A 486 7.62 -8.47 -22.42
CA ALA A 486 7.76 -8.71 -21.00
C ALA A 486 7.29 -7.49 -20.18
N THR A 487 6.46 -7.71 -19.17
CA THR A 487 5.89 -6.63 -18.35
C THR A 487 5.58 -7.09 -16.94
N ASP A 488 5.61 -6.15 -16.00
CA ASP A 488 4.86 -6.35 -14.76
C ASP A 488 3.38 -6.26 -15.11
N VAL A 489 2.59 -7.20 -14.60
CA VAL A 489 1.14 -7.20 -14.74
C VAL A 489 0.54 -6.98 -13.37
N HIS A 490 -0.42 -6.06 -13.33
CA HIS A 490 -1.30 -5.88 -12.19
C HIS A 490 -2.65 -6.40 -12.68
N ILE A 491 -3.25 -7.33 -11.94
CA ILE A 491 -4.59 -7.91 -12.21
C ILE A 491 -5.48 -7.65 -11.00
N LEU A 492 -6.69 -7.13 -11.21
CA LEU A 492 -7.68 -6.87 -10.16
C LEU A 492 -9.02 -7.45 -10.58
N LEU A 493 -9.55 -8.35 -9.77
CA LEU A 493 -10.92 -8.83 -9.82
C LEU A 493 -11.75 -8.05 -8.81
N HIS A 494 -12.87 -7.47 -9.24
CA HIS A 494 -13.78 -6.71 -8.38
C HIS A 494 -15.20 -7.27 -8.46
N GLN A 495 -15.76 -7.69 -7.32
CA GLN A 495 -17.15 -8.13 -7.20
C GLN A 495 -18.09 -6.91 -7.13
N THR A 496 -18.99 -6.79 -8.10
CA THR A 496 -19.93 -5.64 -8.19
C THR A 496 -21.24 -5.85 -7.45
N LYS A 497 -21.50 -7.09 -7.01
CA LYS A 497 -22.70 -7.43 -6.24
C LYS A 497 -22.76 -6.58 -4.96
N PRO A 498 -23.82 -5.78 -4.75
CA PRO A 498 -23.95 -4.95 -3.55
C PRO A 498 -24.01 -5.80 -2.28
N TYR A 499 -23.17 -5.47 -1.33
CA TYR A 499 -23.11 -6.11 -0.01
C TYR A 499 -22.38 -5.19 0.96
N VAL A 500 -22.87 -5.14 2.19
CA VAL A 500 -22.27 -4.43 3.33
C VAL A 500 -22.15 -5.44 4.47
N SER A 501 -20.97 -5.53 5.06
CA SER A 501 -20.70 -6.44 6.17
C SER A 501 -21.51 -6.06 7.41
N LYS A 502 -21.57 -6.97 8.39
CA LYS A 502 -22.19 -6.67 9.71
C LYS A 502 -21.53 -5.49 10.43
N SER A 503 -20.26 -5.21 10.14
CA SER A 503 -19.51 -4.08 10.69
C SER A 503 -19.68 -2.77 9.88
N GLY A 504 -20.55 -2.76 8.86
CA GLY A 504 -20.85 -1.59 8.04
C GLY A 504 -19.85 -1.31 6.91
N GLY A 505 -18.83 -2.16 6.75
CA GLY A 505 -17.82 -2.04 5.69
C GLY A 505 -18.24 -2.70 4.37
N ASP A 506 -17.61 -2.30 3.27
CA ASP A 506 -17.87 -2.80 1.93
C ASP A 506 -16.64 -3.46 1.27
N ALA A 507 -15.55 -3.67 2.03
CA ALA A 507 -14.35 -4.39 1.57
C ALA A 507 -14.53 -5.91 1.44
N MET A 508 -15.56 -6.48 2.08
CA MET A 508 -15.89 -7.92 2.05
C MET A 508 -17.24 -8.14 1.36
N THR A 509 -17.48 -9.35 0.87
CA THR A 509 -18.76 -9.82 0.33
C THR A 509 -19.26 -11.09 1.04
N GLU A 510 -20.43 -11.61 0.66
CA GLU A 510 -20.90 -12.95 1.08
C GLU A 510 -20.40 -14.08 0.16
N ASP A 511 -19.88 -13.74 -1.02
CA ASP A 511 -19.51 -14.67 -2.08
C ASP A 511 -17.99 -14.85 -2.15
N TYR A 512 -17.55 -16.09 -2.32
CA TYR A 512 -16.15 -16.48 -2.32
C TYR A 512 -15.69 -16.69 -3.75
N MET A 513 -14.64 -15.95 -4.14
CA MET A 513 -14.04 -16.05 -5.46
C MET A 513 -12.54 -16.33 -5.38
N GLY A 514 -12.05 -17.10 -6.35
CA GLY A 514 -10.64 -17.32 -6.62
C GLY A 514 -10.20 -16.67 -7.93
N MET A 515 -8.94 -16.28 -8.02
CA MET A 515 -8.32 -15.77 -9.25
C MET A 515 -6.92 -16.35 -9.39
N TYR A 516 -6.66 -17.00 -10.53
CA TYR A 516 -5.40 -17.68 -10.82
C TYR A 516 -4.90 -17.32 -12.21
N LEU A 517 -3.62 -16.98 -12.31
CA LEU A 517 -2.95 -16.60 -13.55
C LEU A 517 -2.15 -17.78 -14.09
N TYR A 518 -2.33 -18.06 -15.37
CA TYR A 518 -1.72 -19.13 -16.13
C TYR A 518 -0.88 -18.59 -17.27
N ASP A 519 0.27 -19.21 -17.53
CA ASP A 519 1.08 -18.94 -18.70
C ASP A 519 0.55 -19.65 -19.96
N ASP A 520 1.25 -19.45 -21.07
CA ASP A 520 0.95 -20.04 -22.38
C ASP A 520 1.18 -21.57 -22.45
N THR A 521 1.65 -22.18 -21.37
CA THR A 521 1.79 -23.64 -21.21
C THR A 521 0.77 -24.22 -20.22
N ASP A 522 -0.26 -23.44 -19.86
CA ASP A 522 -1.29 -23.78 -18.87
C ASP A 522 -0.69 -24.09 -17.48
N ARG A 523 0.48 -23.51 -17.15
CA ARG A 523 1.05 -23.57 -15.82
C ARG A 523 0.58 -22.38 -14.99
N LYS A 524 0.09 -22.64 -13.78
CA LYS A 524 -0.23 -21.61 -12.79
C LYS A 524 1.04 -20.86 -12.36
N VAL A 525 1.08 -19.55 -12.59
CA VAL A 525 2.23 -18.68 -12.28
C VAL A 525 1.94 -17.67 -11.17
N ALA A 526 0.68 -17.31 -10.94
CA ALA A 526 0.26 -16.46 -9.82
C ALA A 526 -1.20 -16.73 -9.45
N GLY A 527 -1.67 -16.14 -8.35
CA GLY A 527 -3.06 -16.20 -7.93
C GLY A 527 -3.23 -16.23 -6.43
N VAL A 528 -4.46 -16.39 -5.99
CA VAL A 528 -4.76 -16.62 -4.57
C VAL A 528 -4.34 -18.02 -4.13
N HIS A 529 -4.16 -18.21 -2.83
CA HIS A 529 -3.97 -19.53 -2.25
C HIS A 529 -5.31 -20.27 -2.09
N ALA A 530 -6.34 -19.55 -1.68
CA ALA A 530 -7.69 -20.03 -1.46
C ALA A 530 -8.69 -18.98 -1.96
N ALA A 531 -9.90 -19.42 -2.30
CA ALA A 531 -10.99 -18.49 -2.60
C ALA A 531 -11.36 -17.71 -1.34
N THR A 532 -11.55 -16.40 -1.49
CA THR A 532 -11.84 -15.48 -0.38
C THR A 532 -13.09 -14.67 -0.69
N ASN A 533 -13.71 -14.11 0.35
CA ASN A 533 -14.80 -13.16 0.22
C ASN A 533 -14.34 -11.70 0.28
N PHE A 534 -13.09 -11.41 -0.11
CA PHE A 534 -12.69 -10.04 -0.37
C PHE A 534 -13.45 -9.53 -1.60
N ARG A 535 -13.99 -8.30 -1.52
CA ARG A 535 -14.65 -7.67 -2.68
C ARG A 535 -13.68 -7.46 -3.83
N GLU A 536 -12.41 -7.19 -3.51
CA GLU A 536 -11.34 -7.06 -4.48
C GLU A 536 -10.21 -8.06 -4.20
N ILE A 537 -9.79 -8.76 -5.24
CA ILE A 537 -8.66 -9.69 -5.24
C ILE A 537 -7.69 -9.23 -6.30
N SER A 538 -6.40 -9.11 -5.95
CA SER A 538 -5.38 -8.74 -6.93
C SER A 538 -4.25 -9.76 -7.04
N ALA A 539 -3.66 -9.84 -8.23
CA ALA A 539 -2.46 -10.61 -8.52
C ALA A 539 -1.45 -9.71 -9.22
N ILE A 540 -0.25 -9.60 -8.65
CA ILE A 540 0.85 -8.79 -9.18
C ILE A 540 1.99 -9.74 -9.54
N HIS A 541 2.43 -9.70 -10.80
CA HIS A 541 3.41 -10.68 -11.29
C HIS A 541 4.24 -10.13 -12.46
N ARG A 542 5.46 -10.65 -12.63
CA ARG A 542 6.28 -10.36 -13.82
C ARG A 542 5.97 -11.37 -14.92
N LEU A 543 5.43 -10.92 -16.03
CA LEU A 543 5.32 -11.70 -17.26
C LEU A 543 6.66 -11.62 -18.02
N PRO A 544 7.39 -12.74 -18.20
CA PRO A 544 8.76 -12.69 -18.70
C PRO A 544 8.88 -12.47 -20.21
N ARG A 545 7.79 -12.55 -20.97
CA ARG A 545 7.82 -12.53 -22.44
C ARG A 545 6.50 -12.10 -23.05
N SER A 546 6.55 -11.78 -24.34
CA SER A 546 5.35 -11.69 -25.16
C SER A 546 4.64 -13.03 -25.22
N GLY A 547 3.33 -13.02 -25.14
CA GLY A 547 2.54 -14.24 -25.18
C GLY A 547 1.11 -14.03 -24.76
N ARG A 548 0.37 -15.13 -24.85
CA ARG A 548 -0.98 -15.26 -24.33
C ARG A 548 -0.90 -15.75 -22.90
N TYR A 549 -1.70 -15.17 -22.04
CA TYR A 549 -1.85 -15.57 -20.65
C TYR A 549 -3.34 -15.75 -20.38
N ALA A 550 -3.68 -16.61 -19.43
CA ALA A 550 -5.06 -16.90 -19.10
C ALA A 550 -5.31 -16.68 -17.61
N ILE A 551 -6.49 -16.19 -17.27
CA ILE A 551 -6.96 -16.02 -15.91
C ILE A 551 -8.11 -16.99 -15.69
N SER A 552 -7.94 -17.89 -14.74
CA SER A 552 -9.03 -18.72 -14.21
C SER A 552 -9.69 -17.97 -13.06
N ILE A 553 -11.00 -17.80 -13.14
CA ILE A 553 -11.82 -17.19 -12.10
C ILE A 553 -12.75 -18.27 -11.58
N THR A 554 -12.79 -18.47 -10.28
CA THR A 554 -13.60 -19.52 -9.68
C THR A 554 -14.55 -18.94 -8.66
N CYS A 555 -15.71 -19.58 -8.49
CA CYS A 555 -16.70 -19.17 -7.49
C CYS A 555 -17.19 -20.39 -6.69
N PRO A 556 -16.37 -20.95 -5.78
CA PRO A 556 -16.72 -22.18 -5.07
C PRO A 556 -17.95 -22.04 -4.14
N ARG A 557 -18.22 -20.84 -3.65
CA ARG A 557 -19.37 -20.55 -2.77
C ARG A 557 -19.96 -19.19 -3.07
N ALA A 558 -21.24 -19.16 -3.43
CA ALA A 558 -21.98 -17.94 -3.68
C ALA A 558 -23.47 -18.10 -3.40
N LYS A 559 -24.18 -16.98 -3.31
CA LYS A 559 -25.63 -16.90 -3.20
C LYS A 559 -26.21 -16.18 -4.42
N GLY A 560 -26.61 -16.97 -5.42
CA GLY A 560 -27.09 -16.45 -6.71
C GLY A 560 -25.94 -15.98 -7.60
N ASP A 561 -26.25 -15.09 -8.54
CA ASP A 561 -25.30 -14.58 -9.52
C ASP A 561 -24.29 -13.61 -8.87
N VAL A 562 -23.02 -13.77 -9.24
CA VAL A 562 -21.91 -12.96 -8.76
C VAL A 562 -21.30 -12.21 -9.96
N PRO A 563 -21.83 -11.01 -10.29
CA PRO A 563 -21.26 -10.18 -11.33
C PRO A 563 -19.94 -9.57 -10.84
N ALA A 564 -18.88 -9.73 -11.63
CA ALA A 564 -17.57 -9.17 -11.37
C ALA A 564 -16.94 -8.61 -12.64
N TYR A 565 -15.91 -7.79 -12.49
CA TYR A 565 -15.08 -7.39 -13.62
C TYR A 565 -13.60 -7.52 -13.27
N ILE A 566 -12.82 -7.88 -14.29
CA ILE A 566 -11.37 -7.91 -14.25
C ILE A 566 -10.83 -6.64 -14.88
N THR A 567 -9.79 -6.10 -14.26
CA THR A 567 -8.94 -5.05 -14.82
C THR A 567 -7.50 -5.58 -14.90
N ILE A 568 -6.85 -5.42 -16.04
CA ILE A 568 -5.46 -5.83 -16.30
C ILE A 568 -4.66 -4.60 -16.75
N ILE A 569 -3.57 -4.33 -16.05
CA ILE A 569 -2.62 -3.27 -16.35
C ILE A 569 -1.27 -3.89 -16.64
N GLY A 570 -0.61 -3.42 -17.69
CA GLY A 570 0.80 -3.68 -17.95
C GLY A 570 1.53 -2.39 -18.35
N SER A 571 2.78 -2.53 -18.77
CA SER A 571 3.59 -1.43 -19.26
C SER A 571 2.97 -0.81 -20.50
N HIS A 572 3.33 0.45 -20.80
CA HIS A 572 2.90 1.12 -22.03
C HIS A 572 3.24 0.33 -23.30
N ALA A 573 4.41 -0.32 -23.34
CA ALA A 573 4.87 -1.06 -24.52
C ALA A 573 4.34 -2.50 -24.60
N SER A 574 3.82 -3.05 -23.50
CA SER A 574 3.22 -4.39 -23.48
C SER A 574 1.87 -4.49 -24.18
N ASN A 575 1.17 -3.37 -24.39
CA ASN A 575 -0.11 -3.30 -25.13
C ASN A 575 -1.09 -4.42 -24.72
N VAL A 576 -1.34 -4.52 -23.41
CA VAL A 576 -2.23 -5.52 -22.82
C VAL A 576 -3.63 -5.42 -23.41
N ARG A 577 -4.18 -6.56 -23.84
CA ARG A 577 -5.53 -6.65 -24.40
C ARG A 577 -6.17 -8.00 -24.16
N ILE A 578 -7.49 -7.99 -23.94
CA ILE A 578 -8.29 -9.22 -23.89
C ILE A 578 -8.33 -9.85 -25.28
N VAL A 579 -8.20 -11.17 -25.36
CA VAL A 579 -8.28 -11.94 -26.60
C VAL A 579 -9.21 -13.13 -26.42
N ASP A 580 -9.81 -13.61 -27.51
CA ASP A 580 -10.64 -14.82 -27.46
C ASP A 580 -9.77 -16.05 -27.14
N PRO A 581 -10.21 -16.96 -26.26
CA PRO A 581 -9.52 -18.22 -25.97
C PRO A 581 -9.21 -19.02 -27.26
N PRO A 582 -8.11 -19.79 -27.31
CA PRO A 582 -7.85 -20.72 -28.40
C PRO A 582 -8.98 -21.74 -28.56
N GLU A 583 -9.19 -22.27 -29.77
CA GLU A 583 -10.26 -23.25 -30.01
C GLU A 583 -10.09 -24.56 -29.24
N ASP A 584 -8.86 -24.90 -28.87
CA ASP A 584 -8.50 -26.07 -28.08
C ASP A 584 -8.37 -25.77 -26.58
N ALA A 585 -8.68 -24.56 -26.12
CA ALA A 585 -8.61 -24.22 -24.71
C ALA A 585 -9.66 -24.95 -23.88
N THR A 586 -9.19 -25.69 -22.87
CA THR A 586 -10.02 -26.24 -21.81
C THR A 586 -9.99 -25.34 -20.58
N MET A 587 -10.92 -25.59 -19.66
CA MET A 587 -10.83 -25.04 -18.31
C MET A 587 -9.68 -25.68 -17.55
N PHE A 588 -9.16 -24.94 -16.56
CA PHE A 588 -8.08 -25.39 -15.68
C PHE A 588 -8.62 -26.23 -14.52
N ASP A 589 -7.85 -27.25 -14.13
CA ASP A 589 -8.13 -28.12 -12.98
C ASP A 589 -7.77 -27.43 -11.66
N ASP A 590 -8.41 -26.30 -11.36
CA ASP A 590 -8.31 -25.64 -10.05
C ASP A 590 -9.16 -26.38 -9.00
N GLU A 591 -8.55 -26.92 -7.94
CA GLU A 591 -9.28 -27.30 -6.72
C GLU A 591 -9.30 -26.12 -5.76
N ASP A 592 -10.47 -25.51 -5.55
CA ASP A 592 -10.58 -24.37 -4.63
C ASP A 592 -10.77 -24.82 -3.19
N ILE A 593 -9.76 -24.52 -2.37
CA ILE A 593 -9.91 -24.45 -0.92
C ILE A 593 -10.62 -23.12 -0.60
N ILE A 594 -11.61 -23.14 0.29
CA ILE A 594 -12.27 -21.93 0.81
C ILE A 594 -11.58 -21.52 2.10
N ASP A 595 -11.15 -20.27 2.21
CA ASP A 595 -10.65 -19.72 3.47
C ASP A 595 -11.83 -19.30 4.37
N GLU A 596 -12.04 -20.00 5.50
CA GLU A 596 -13.16 -19.74 6.42
C GLU A 596 -12.82 -18.78 7.59
N GLY A 597 -11.60 -18.22 7.65
CA GLY A 597 -11.29 -17.07 8.51
C GLY A 597 -10.21 -17.27 9.60
N GLU A 598 -9.67 -16.11 9.98
CA GLU A 598 -8.64 -15.71 10.97
C GLU A 598 -7.35 -16.54 11.18
N ASP A 599 -7.37 -17.87 11.11
CA ASP A 599 -6.21 -18.71 11.50
C ASP A 599 -5.34 -19.24 10.33
N ALA A 600 -5.71 -19.02 9.08
CA ALA A 600 -4.91 -19.44 7.92
C ALA A 600 -3.73 -18.49 7.60
N ALA A 601 -3.63 -17.35 8.28
CA ALA A 601 -2.59 -16.34 8.02
C ALA A 601 -1.15 -16.80 8.32
N LEU A 602 -0.98 -18.00 8.88
CA LEU A 602 0.29 -18.57 9.34
C LEU A 602 1.00 -19.49 8.33
N GLU A 603 0.39 -19.85 7.21
CA GLU A 603 1.12 -20.56 6.16
C GLU A 603 1.83 -19.58 5.23
N HIS A 604 3.03 -19.18 5.65
CA HIS A 604 4.04 -18.69 4.73
C HIS A 604 4.54 -19.91 3.97
N ASN A 605 4.18 -20.09 2.69
CA ASN A 605 4.80 -21.14 1.90
C ASN A 605 4.87 -20.84 0.41
N PRO A 606 5.97 -21.29 -0.23
CA PRO A 606 6.44 -20.79 -1.50
C PRO A 606 5.52 -21.32 -2.61
N VAL A 607 5.10 -20.45 -3.52
CA VAL A 607 5.04 -20.90 -4.91
C VAL A 607 6.48 -21.23 -5.23
N ASP A 608 6.82 -22.51 -5.28
CA ASP A 608 8.15 -23.03 -5.56
C ASP A 608 8.51 -22.62 -6.99
N TYR A 609 8.93 -21.37 -7.13
CA TYR A 609 9.34 -20.74 -8.37
C TYR A 609 10.84 -20.57 -8.30
N THR A 610 11.54 -21.57 -8.80
CA THR A 610 12.86 -21.37 -9.36
C THR A 610 12.66 -20.68 -10.71
N PRO A 611 13.12 -19.43 -10.91
CA PRO A 611 13.10 -18.80 -12.21
C PRO A 611 13.93 -19.66 -13.15
N VAL A 612 13.28 -20.36 -14.07
CA VAL A 612 14.00 -20.91 -15.21
C VAL A 612 14.28 -19.72 -16.10
N VAL A 613 15.48 -19.16 -15.95
CA VAL A 613 16.08 -18.30 -16.97
C VAL A 613 16.23 -19.18 -18.21
N PHE A 614 15.25 -19.13 -19.10
CA PHE A 614 15.41 -19.72 -20.42
C PHE A 614 16.32 -18.77 -21.19
N ASP A 615 17.60 -19.13 -21.29
CA ASP A 615 18.45 -18.63 -22.37
C ASP A 615 17.70 -18.77 -23.70
N ALA A 616 17.81 -17.77 -24.57
CA ALA A 616 17.28 -17.84 -25.92
C ALA A 616 17.75 -19.15 -26.57
N ALA A 617 16.86 -20.15 -26.64
CA ALA A 617 17.24 -21.50 -27.03
C ALA A 617 17.76 -21.51 -28.47
N ARG A 618 19.08 -21.52 -28.64
CA ARG A 618 19.72 -21.93 -29.90
C ARG A 618 19.63 -23.44 -29.97
N HIS A 619 18.60 -23.97 -30.64
CA HIS A 619 18.45 -25.41 -30.84
C HIS A 619 19.59 -25.93 -31.70
N GLY A 620 20.49 -26.70 -31.11
CA GLY A 620 21.57 -27.37 -31.79
C GLY A 620 21.15 -28.69 -32.43
N GLU A 621 21.82 -29.04 -33.52
CA GLU A 621 21.74 -30.37 -34.14
C GLU A 621 22.52 -31.40 -33.30
N GLN A 622 21.99 -32.61 -33.11
CA GLN A 622 22.72 -33.67 -32.42
C GLN A 622 23.83 -34.25 -33.32
N VAL A 623 24.93 -34.69 -32.70
CA VAL A 623 26.03 -35.39 -33.39
C VAL A 623 25.49 -36.63 -34.10
N GLU A 624 25.94 -36.87 -35.32
CA GLU A 624 25.55 -38.03 -36.14
C GLU A 624 25.91 -39.35 -35.45
N SER A 625 24.93 -40.26 -35.36
CA SER A 625 25.10 -41.56 -34.72
C SER A 625 25.45 -42.67 -35.73
N ASP A 626 26.17 -43.70 -35.28
CA ASP A 626 26.36 -44.92 -36.08
C ASP A 626 25.11 -45.83 -36.09
N SER A 627 24.10 -45.54 -35.25
CA SER A 627 22.85 -46.28 -35.18
C SER A 627 21.70 -45.52 -35.85
N PRO A 628 20.84 -46.17 -36.65
CA PRO A 628 19.70 -45.52 -37.28
C PRO A 628 18.71 -45.00 -36.23
N PHE A 629 18.26 -43.77 -36.42
CA PHE A 629 17.22 -43.15 -35.61
C PHE A 629 15.85 -43.61 -36.10
N GLU A 630 15.04 -44.12 -35.17
CA GLU A 630 13.67 -44.53 -35.44
C GLU A 630 12.72 -43.78 -34.52
N ASP A 631 11.78 -43.06 -35.13
CA ASP A 631 10.74 -42.32 -34.46
C ASP A 631 9.55 -43.24 -34.14
N LYS A 632 9.82 -44.30 -33.38
CA LYS A 632 8.88 -45.40 -33.12
C LYS A 632 7.54 -44.92 -32.56
N ARG A 633 7.57 -43.91 -31.69
CA ARG A 633 6.37 -43.35 -31.08
C ARG A 633 5.50 -42.65 -32.13
N PHE A 634 6.08 -41.76 -32.93
CA PHE A 634 5.33 -41.08 -33.98
C PHE A 634 4.81 -42.07 -35.04
N TYR A 635 5.58 -43.10 -35.38
CA TYR A 635 5.11 -44.18 -36.26
C TYR A 635 3.93 -44.97 -35.66
N MET A 636 4.00 -45.35 -34.38
CA MET A 636 2.90 -46.06 -33.70
C MET A 636 1.62 -45.23 -33.65
N ASP A 637 1.76 -43.96 -33.29
CA ASP A 637 0.63 -43.02 -33.20
C ASP A 637 -0.04 -42.79 -34.58
N ASN A 638 0.73 -42.93 -35.67
CA ASN A 638 0.26 -42.73 -37.04
C ASN A 638 0.16 -44.02 -37.86
N ARG A 639 0.13 -45.20 -37.23
CA ARG A 639 0.05 -46.50 -37.92
C ARG A 639 -1.24 -46.65 -38.74
N GLY A 640 -2.30 -45.92 -38.38
CA GLY A 640 -3.56 -45.87 -39.12
C GLY A 640 -3.52 -45.01 -40.39
N ALA A 641 -2.46 -44.24 -40.63
CA ALA A 641 -2.38 -43.31 -41.77
C ALA A 641 -2.35 -44.01 -43.14
N THR A 642 -1.83 -45.25 -43.19
CA THR A 642 -1.80 -46.08 -44.40
C THR A 642 -1.66 -47.57 -44.04
N SER A 643 -2.16 -48.44 -44.91
CA SER A 643 -1.95 -49.90 -44.83
C SER A 643 -0.59 -50.35 -45.38
N ASP A 644 0.09 -49.48 -46.14
CA ASP A 644 1.33 -49.80 -46.85
C ASP A 644 2.56 -49.39 -46.00
N PRO A 645 3.73 -50.02 -46.21
CA PRO A 645 4.92 -49.75 -45.40
C PRO A 645 5.43 -48.32 -45.57
N TRP A 646 5.97 -47.74 -44.49
CA TRP A 646 6.69 -46.47 -44.57
C TRP A 646 8.11 -46.72 -45.08
N VAL A 647 8.51 -45.99 -46.11
CA VAL A 647 9.77 -46.22 -46.84
C VAL A 647 10.75 -45.10 -46.54
N HIS A 648 12.05 -45.42 -46.42
CA HIS A 648 13.08 -44.40 -46.27
C HIS A 648 13.08 -43.46 -47.48
N ILE A 649 13.06 -42.15 -47.24
CA ILE A 649 13.04 -41.14 -48.31
C ILE A 649 14.23 -41.28 -49.26
N GLY A 650 15.36 -41.80 -48.75
CA GLY A 650 16.54 -42.09 -49.55
C GLY A 650 16.44 -43.31 -50.46
N ASP A 651 15.43 -44.14 -50.29
CA ASP A 651 15.11 -45.23 -51.21
C ASP A 651 14.06 -44.78 -52.24
N LEU A 652 13.19 -43.83 -51.87
CA LEU A 652 12.24 -43.17 -52.77
C LEU A 652 12.93 -42.24 -53.77
N TYR A 653 13.90 -41.44 -53.29
CA TYR A 653 14.62 -40.44 -54.08
C TYR A 653 16.13 -40.52 -53.80
N PRO A 654 16.85 -41.53 -54.34
CA PRO A 654 18.27 -41.77 -54.07
C PRO A 654 19.20 -40.58 -54.36
N GLU A 655 18.87 -39.77 -55.35
CA GLU A 655 19.60 -38.55 -55.73
C GLU A 655 19.73 -37.56 -54.56
N GLY A 656 18.75 -37.53 -53.66
CA GLY A 656 18.74 -36.64 -52.50
C GLY A 656 19.83 -36.93 -51.47
N LYS A 657 20.43 -38.14 -51.48
CA LYS A 657 21.52 -38.52 -50.58
C LYS A 657 22.81 -37.68 -50.80
N THR A 658 22.93 -37.04 -51.96
CA THR A 658 24.17 -36.36 -52.39
C THR A 658 24.03 -34.84 -52.52
N VAL A 659 22.86 -34.28 -52.22
CA VAL A 659 22.57 -32.84 -52.32
C VAL A 659 22.13 -32.26 -50.96
N PRO A 660 22.29 -30.96 -50.72
CA PRO A 660 21.78 -30.32 -49.51
C PRO A 660 20.26 -30.54 -49.35
N LEU A 661 19.77 -30.64 -48.11
CA LEU A 661 18.34 -30.83 -47.85
C LEU A 661 17.49 -29.71 -48.44
N LEU A 662 17.99 -28.47 -48.33
CA LEU A 662 17.37 -27.28 -48.87
C LEU A 662 18.15 -26.81 -50.11
N PRO A 663 17.52 -26.76 -51.31
CA PRO A 663 18.14 -26.15 -52.48
C PRO A 663 18.29 -24.63 -52.32
N ASN A 664 19.16 -24.03 -53.14
CA ASN A 664 19.39 -22.58 -53.15
C ASN A 664 18.08 -21.80 -53.40
N GLU A 665 17.26 -22.30 -54.31
CA GLU A 665 15.93 -21.76 -54.58
C GLU A 665 14.84 -22.77 -54.18
N LEU A 666 13.97 -22.34 -53.27
CA LEU A 666 12.77 -23.10 -52.91
C LEU A 666 11.64 -22.66 -53.84
N ARG A 667 11.06 -23.60 -54.58
CA ARG A 667 10.08 -23.32 -55.64
C ARG A 667 8.79 -24.11 -55.47
N ARG A 668 7.68 -23.56 -55.96
CA ARG A 668 6.34 -24.16 -55.84
C ARG A 668 6.21 -25.52 -56.54
N ASP A 669 6.96 -25.76 -57.61
CA ASP A 669 6.97 -27.02 -58.36
C ASP A 669 7.69 -28.16 -57.61
N GLN A 670 8.38 -27.86 -56.51
CA GLN A 670 9.10 -28.87 -55.74
C GLN A 670 8.21 -29.79 -54.90
N PHE A 671 6.95 -29.42 -54.69
CA PHE A 671 6.01 -30.22 -53.90
C PHE A 671 4.60 -30.22 -54.48
N GLY A 672 3.87 -31.29 -54.24
CA GLY A 672 2.50 -31.47 -54.69
C GLY A 672 1.67 -32.24 -53.68
N GLN A 673 0.36 -32.27 -53.94
CA GLN A 673 -0.57 -33.11 -53.19
C GLN A 673 -0.22 -34.59 -53.42
N GLY A 674 -0.07 -35.35 -52.34
CA GLY A 674 -0.05 -36.82 -52.34
C GLY A 674 -1.46 -37.40 -52.55
N ASP A 675 -1.65 -38.68 -52.24
CA ASP A 675 -2.93 -39.38 -52.47
C ASP A 675 -4.06 -38.89 -51.56
N HIS A 676 -3.75 -38.48 -50.32
CA HIS A 676 -4.73 -37.97 -49.38
C HIS A 676 -5.04 -36.49 -49.66
N TYR A 677 -6.33 -36.12 -49.74
CA TYR A 677 -6.80 -34.81 -50.25
C TYR A 677 -6.77 -33.62 -49.26
N ASP A 678 -5.83 -33.57 -48.31
CA ASP A 678 -5.68 -32.41 -47.41
C ASP A 678 -4.50 -31.50 -47.81
N CYS A 679 -4.78 -30.26 -48.20
CA CYS A 679 -3.84 -29.35 -48.85
C CYS A 679 -3.41 -28.17 -47.97
N SER A 680 -3.83 -28.14 -46.69
CA SER A 680 -3.62 -27.01 -45.79
C SER A 680 -2.12 -26.67 -45.61
N THR A 681 -1.30 -27.67 -45.27
CA THR A 681 0.16 -27.52 -45.07
C THR A 681 0.87 -27.10 -46.35
N LEU A 682 0.51 -27.71 -47.49
CA LEU A 682 1.10 -27.37 -48.80
C LEU A 682 0.69 -25.96 -49.27
N THR A 683 -0.50 -25.48 -48.88
CA THR A 683 -0.93 -24.11 -49.15
C THR A 683 -0.09 -23.11 -48.35
N ALA A 684 0.25 -23.44 -47.09
CA ALA A 684 1.15 -22.62 -46.28
C ALA A 684 2.56 -22.58 -46.88
N PHE A 685 3.10 -23.72 -47.33
CA PHE A 685 4.39 -23.75 -48.03
C PHE A 685 4.37 -22.86 -49.26
N ALA A 686 3.33 -22.95 -50.10
CA ALA A 686 3.19 -22.14 -51.30
C ALA A 686 3.19 -20.63 -51.00
N ALA A 687 2.45 -20.20 -49.97
CA ALA A 687 2.36 -18.80 -49.57
C ALA A 687 3.68 -18.28 -48.99
N LEU A 688 4.35 -19.09 -48.16
CA LEU A 688 5.65 -18.71 -47.59
C LEU A 688 6.72 -18.59 -48.66
N LEU A 689 6.75 -19.47 -49.66
CA LEU A 689 7.73 -19.38 -50.75
C LEU A 689 7.58 -18.13 -51.62
N GLU A 690 6.37 -17.58 -51.75
CA GLU A 690 6.14 -16.39 -52.58
C GLU A 690 6.72 -15.11 -51.95
N ARG A 691 6.77 -15.01 -50.61
CA ARG A 691 7.16 -13.77 -49.92
C ARG A 691 8.24 -13.92 -48.85
N HIS A 692 8.34 -15.08 -48.21
CA HIS A 692 9.20 -15.31 -47.04
C HIS A 692 9.83 -16.72 -47.04
N PRO A 693 10.61 -17.10 -48.07
CA PRO A 693 11.23 -18.43 -48.15
C PRO A 693 12.18 -18.72 -46.98
N ASP A 694 12.71 -17.68 -46.34
CA ASP A 694 13.58 -17.80 -45.17
C ASP A 694 12.87 -18.38 -43.94
N VAL A 695 11.55 -18.25 -43.84
CA VAL A 695 10.77 -18.89 -42.77
C VAL A 695 10.89 -20.42 -42.86
N ILE A 696 10.77 -20.98 -44.07
CA ILE A 696 10.95 -22.41 -44.29
C ILE A 696 12.41 -22.80 -44.02
N ARG A 697 13.39 -22.00 -44.47
CA ARG A 697 14.81 -22.28 -44.20
C ARG A 697 15.14 -22.30 -42.72
N ASN A 698 14.50 -21.42 -41.94
CA ASN A 698 14.68 -21.32 -40.49
C ASN A 698 14.05 -22.50 -39.74
N CYS A 699 13.06 -23.20 -40.31
CA CYS A 699 12.52 -24.41 -39.71
C CYS A 699 13.53 -25.57 -39.70
N PHE A 700 14.49 -25.61 -40.62
CA PHE A 700 15.48 -26.68 -40.68
C PHE A 700 16.68 -26.35 -39.79
N VAL A 701 16.91 -27.18 -38.76
CA VAL A 701 18.18 -27.17 -38.02
C VAL A 701 19.18 -28.05 -38.76
N SER A 702 18.77 -29.24 -39.19
CA SER A 702 19.55 -30.10 -40.08
C SER A 702 19.67 -29.53 -41.49
N LYS A 703 20.89 -29.41 -42.02
CA LYS A 703 21.15 -28.83 -43.35
C LYS A 703 21.53 -29.84 -44.42
N ASN A 704 22.08 -30.99 -44.03
CA ASN A 704 22.57 -32.04 -44.93
C ASN A 704 21.86 -33.37 -44.68
N PRO A 705 21.74 -34.25 -45.69
CA PRO A 705 21.32 -35.63 -45.49
C PRO A 705 22.18 -36.34 -44.45
N ARG A 706 21.57 -37.17 -43.62
CA ARG A 706 22.24 -37.84 -42.49
C ARG A 706 22.17 -39.35 -42.61
N LYS A 707 23.28 -40.02 -42.24
CA LYS A 707 23.43 -41.47 -42.23
C LYS A 707 22.57 -42.14 -41.16
N ASP A 708 22.37 -41.46 -40.03
CA ASP A 708 21.50 -41.93 -38.97
C ASP A 708 20.00 -41.71 -39.25
N GLY A 709 19.64 -41.01 -40.34
CA GLY A 709 18.25 -40.72 -40.69
C GLY A 709 17.54 -39.76 -39.73
N ARG A 710 18.25 -39.12 -38.76
CA ARG A 710 17.66 -38.18 -37.80
C ARG A 710 17.67 -36.76 -38.36
N TYR A 711 16.51 -36.14 -38.52
CA TYR A 711 16.44 -34.74 -38.96
C TYR A 711 15.83 -33.84 -37.87
N THR A 712 16.52 -32.74 -37.57
CA THR A 712 16.10 -31.75 -36.57
C THR A 712 15.47 -30.53 -37.23
N PHE A 713 14.32 -30.13 -36.68
CA PHE A 713 13.54 -28.98 -37.05
C PHE A 713 13.28 -28.09 -35.84
N GLN A 714 12.89 -26.85 -36.10
CA GLN A 714 12.38 -25.94 -35.09
C GLN A 714 11.11 -25.25 -35.60
N PHE A 715 10.08 -25.21 -34.74
CA PHE A 715 8.83 -24.52 -35.01
C PHE A 715 8.53 -23.52 -33.92
N HIS A 716 7.92 -22.39 -34.26
CA HIS A 716 7.56 -21.38 -33.28
C HIS A 716 6.15 -21.64 -32.75
N ARG A 717 6.02 -21.88 -31.44
CA ARG A 717 4.72 -21.98 -30.75
C ARG A 717 4.84 -21.33 -29.38
N TYR A 718 3.84 -20.50 -29.06
CA TYR A 718 3.77 -19.79 -27.77
C TYR A 718 5.08 -19.04 -27.43
N GLY A 719 5.54 -18.19 -28.36
CA GLY A 719 6.73 -17.35 -28.15
C GLY A 719 8.07 -18.08 -28.00
N GLN A 720 8.12 -19.40 -28.25
CA GLN A 720 9.34 -20.20 -28.15
C GLN A 720 9.55 -21.04 -29.42
N TRP A 721 10.83 -21.23 -29.77
CA TRP A 721 11.22 -22.25 -30.72
C TRP A 721 11.13 -23.62 -30.04
N VAL A 722 10.41 -24.55 -30.65
CA VAL A 722 10.26 -25.94 -30.21
C VAL A 722 11.05 -26.82 -31.15
N LYS A 723 12.01 -27.56 -30.61
CA LYS A 723 12.79 -28.53 -31.36
C LYS A 723 11.96 -29.78 -31.65
N VAL A 724 11.97 -30.22 -32.92
CA VAL A 724 11.30 -31.45 -33.37
C VAL A 724 12.30 -32.32 -34.12
N GLU A 725 12.44 -33.58 -33.71
CA GLU A 725 13.32 -34.55 -34.39
C GLU A 725 12.48 -35.64 -35.03
N ILE A 726 12.70 -35.95 -36.31
CA ILE A 726 11.99 -37.02 -37.02
C ILE A 726 12.98 -38.01 -37.65
N ASP A 727 12.53 -39.24 -37.91
CA ASP A 727 13.22 -40.15 -38.81
C ASP A 727 12.86 -39.86 -40.28
N ASP A 728 13.52 -40.55 -41.20
CA ASP A 728 13.43 -40.35 -42.65
C ASP A 728 12.43 -41.26 -43.37
N ARG A 729 11.58 -41.99 -42.62
CA ARG A 729 10.56 -42.87 -43.20
C ARG A 729 9.30 -42.10 -43.59
N ILE A 730 8.83 -42.26 -44.82
CA ILE A 730 7.67 -41.56 -45.38
C ILE A 730 6.52 -42.55 -45.61
N PRO A 731 5.28 -42.22 -45.20
CA PRO A 731 4.12 -43.07 -45.45
C PRO A 731 3.77 -43.16 -46.94
N MET A 732 3.54 -44.39 -47.42
CA MET A 732 3.23 -44.71 -48.82
C MET A 732 1.79 -45.23 -48.97
N VAL A 733 1.21 -45.15 -50.16
CA VAL A 733 -0.05 -45.79 -50.56
C VAL A 733 -0.02 -46.07 -52.07
N LYS A 734 -0.19 -47.34 -52.49
CA LYS A 734 -0.19 -47.75 -53.91
C LYS A 734 0.99 -47.17 -54.72
N ASP A 735 2.19 -47.30 -54.18
CA ASP A 735 3.45 -46.78 -54.74
C ASP A 735 3.59 -45.25 -54.81
N ASP A 736 2.66 -44.49 -54.21
CA ASP A 736 2.71 -43.03 -54.13
C ASP A 736 2.76 -42.54 -52.67
N THR A 737 3.17 -41.29 -52.44
CA THR A 737 3.27 -40.74 -51.07
C THR A 737 1.91 -40.30 -50.54
N VAL A 738 1.61 -40.58 -49.27
CA VAL A 738 0.26 -40.35 -48.70
C VAL A 738 -0.12 -38.87 -48.63
N PHE A 739 0.76 -37.99 -48.15
CA PHE A 739 0.40 -36.60 -47.80
C PHE A 739 1.02 -35.58 -48.77
N CYS A 740 2.33 -35.37 -48.72
CA CYS A 740 3.10 -34.58 -49.68
C CYS A 740 3.88 -35.46 -50.63
N ARG A 741 3.82 -35.14 -51.93
CA ARG A 741 4.73 -35.69 -52.95
C ARG A 741 5.77 -34.66 -53.38
N SER A 742 6.92 -35.13 -53.88
CA SER A 742 7.95 -34.26 -54.46
C SER A 742 8.15 -34.57 -55.95
N PRO A 743 7.48 -33.84 -56.86
CA PRO A 743 7.61 -34.06 -58.31
C PRO A 743 9.03 -33.84 -58.85
N THR A 744 9.86 -33.13 -58.11
CA THR A 744 11.25 -32.82 -58.46
C THR A 744 12.25 -33.59 -57.60
N HIS A 745 11.76 -34.55 -56.80
CA HIS A 745 12.53 -35.47 -55.96
C HIS A 745 13.37 -34.80 -54.85
N HIS A 746 13.09 -33.53 -54.53
CA HIS A 746 13.63 -32.86 -53.34
C HIS A 746 13.02 -33.43 -52.05
N TRP A 747 13.84 -33.61 -51.01
CA TRP A 747 13.40 -34.21 -49.74
C TRP A 747 12.70 -33.25 -48.78
N TRP A 748 13.06 -31.96 -48.82
CA TRP A 748 12.58 -30.97 -47.86
C TRP A 748 11.06 -30.92 -47.69
N PRO A 749 10.20 -31.07 -48.74
CA PRO A 749 8.77 -30.92 -48.53
C PRO A 749 8.18 -32.03 -47.67
N LEU A 750 8.63 -33.27 -47.90
CA LEU A 750 8.13 -34.45 -47.18
C LEU A 750 8.65 -34.46 -45.74
N LEU A 751 9.92 -34.12 -45.54
CA LEU A 751 10.51 -34.04 -44.20
C LEU A 751 9.90 -32.90 -43.38
N LEU A 752 9.70 -31.72 -43.98
CA LEU A 752 9.07 -30.59 -43.30
C LEU A 752 7.61 -30.87 -42.94
N GLU A 753 6.86 -31.48 -43.87
CA GLU A 753 5.47 -31.87 -43.60
C GLU A 753 5.39 -32.89 -42.46
N LYS A 754 6.26 -33.90 -42.46
CA LYS A 754 6.33 -34.90 -41.39
C LYS A 754 6.74 -34.28 -40.05
N ALA A 755 7.73 -33.39 -40.04
CA ALA A 755 8.14 -32.69 -38.82
C ALA A 755 7.00 -31.83 -38.28
N TYR A 756 6.24 -31.17 -39.16
CA TYR A 756 5.08 -30.40 -38.79
C TYR A 756 3.93 -31.27 -38.26
N ALA A 757 3.73 -32.47 -38.83
CA ALA A 757 2.78 -33.45 -38.31
C ALA A 757 3.18 -33.92 -36.90
N LYS A 758 4.47 -34.23 -36.68
CA LYS A 758 4.99 -34.59 -35.36
C LYS A 758 4.83 -33.47 -34.33
N PHE A 759 5.03 -32.23 -34.76
CA PHE A 759 4.81 -31.07 -33.91
C PHE A 759 3.39 -30.98 -33.32
N TYR A 760 2.40 -31.53 -34.04
CA TYR A 760 1.00 -31.65 -33.62
C TYR A 760 0.58 -33.10 -33.30
N THR A 761 1.54 -33.96 -32.99
CA THR A 761 1.44 -35.38 -32.60
C THR A 761 0.86 -36.36 -33.64
N LEU A 762 -0.06 -35.95 -34.52
CA LEU A 762 -0.68 -36.81 -35.54
C LEU A 762 -0.83 -36.08 -36.89
N TYR A 763 -0.75 -36.83 -37.99
CA TYR A 763 -1.14 -36.33 -39.33
C TYR A 763 -2.65 -35.97 -39.39
N GLU A 764 -3.50 -36.64 -38.60
CA GLU A 764 -4.96 -36.43 -38.59
C GLU A 764 -5.41 -35.22 -37.75
N ASN A 765 -4.58 -34.74 -36.81
CA ASN A 765 -4.91 -33.59 -35.94
C ASN A 765 -5.09 -32.28 -36.73
N TRP A 766 -4.77 -32.26 -38.02
CA TRP A 766 -5.07 -31.14 -38.93
C TRP A 766 -6.57 -31.01 -39.26
N ARG A 767 -7.39 -32.06 -39.05
CA ARG A 767 -8.82 -32.04 -39.38
C ARG A 767 -9.67 -31.17 -38.46
N ALA A 768 -9.25 -30.92 -37.22
CA ALA A 768 -10.00 -30.06 -36.29
C ALA A 768 -10.08 -28.61 -36.77
N ALA A 769 -9.07 -28.13 -37.51
CA ALA A 769 -9.06 -26.79 -38.11
C ALA A 769 -10.07 -26.60 -39.27
N ARG A 770 -10.84 -27.63 -39.67
CA ARG A 770 -11.83 -27.59 -40.77
C ARG A 770 -13.30 -27.63 -40.32
N SER A 771 -13.63 -27.77 -39.03
CA SER A 771 -15.02 -27.62 -38.57
C SER A 771 -15.46 -26.16 -38.37
N LEU A 772 -14.60 -25.20 -38.69
CA LEU A 772 -14.92 -23.79 -38.89
C LEU A 772 -15.58 -23.57 -40.26
N ARG A 773 -16.90 -23.77 -40.38
CA ARG A 773 -17.73 -23.15 -41.45
C ARG A 773 -19.24 -23.35 -41.23
N SER A 774 -19.82 -22.69 -40.22
CA SER A 774 -21.22 -22.20 -40.30
C SER A 774 -21.56 -21.18 -39.21
N SER A 775 -21.00 -19.96 -39.29
CA SER A 775 -21.71 -18.69 -39.06
C SER A 775 -20.71 -17.53 -39.04
N THR A 776 -21.04 -16.49 -39.82
CA THR A 776 -20.25 -15.29 -40.14
C THR A 776 -20.38 -14.22 -39.04
N THR A 777 -19.32 -13.53 -38.58
CA THR A 777 -18.74 -12.30 -39.17
C THR A 777 -17.55 -11.84 -38.26
N SER A 778 -16.26 -11.93 -38.65
CA SER A 778 -15.39 -10.94 -39.34
C SER A 778 -14.21 -10.48 -38.42
N PRO A 779 -13.06 -9.93 -38.88
CA PRO A 779 -12.04 -10.53 -39.76
C PRO A 779 -10.57 -10.25 -39.30
N ALA A 780 -9.69 -11.26 -39.35
CA ALA A 780 -8.25 -11.06 -39.58
C ALA A 780 -7.80 -12.10 -40.62
N VAL A 781 -7.87 -11.73 -41.90
CA VAL A 781 -7.86 -12.63 -43.05
C VAL A 781 -6.54 -12.51 -43.79
N LEU A 782 -5.91 -13.64 -44.11
CA LEU A 782 -5.63 -13.97 -45.51
C LEU A 782 -5.95 -15.46 -45.77
N SER A 783 -7.18 -15.66 -46.24
CA SER A 783 -7.76 -16.90 -46.75
C SER A 783 -7.30 -17.13 -48.18
N PHE A 784 -6.66 -18.27 -48.47
CA PHE A 784 -6.20 -18.62 -49.82
C PHE A 784 -7.08 -19.64 -50.58
N SER A 785 -8.29 -19.97 -50.09
CA SER A 785 -9.17 -20.95 -50.74
C SER A 785 -10.25 -20.36 -51.68
N TYR A 786 -10.31 -19.04 -51.88
CA TYR A 786 -11.39 -18.41 -52.68
C TYR A 786 -11.00 -17.95 -54.09
N LEU A 787 -9.71 -17.97 -54.48
CA LEU A 787 -9.24 -17.40 -55.75
C LEU A 787 -9.03 -18.39 -56.91
N TRP A 788 -9.20 -19.70 -56.69
CA TRP A 788 -8.97 -20.70 -57.76
C TRP A 788 -10.22 -21.46 -58.27
N ARG A 789 -11.43 -21.14 -57.77
CA ARG A 789 -12.70 -21.73 -58.27
C ARG A 789 -13.52 -20.84 -59.21
N ARG A 790 -13.02 -19.68 -59.65
CA ARG A 790 -13.72 -18.76 -60.58
C ARG A 790 -13.15 -18.67 -62.00
N ARG A 791 -12.27 -19.60 -62.40
CA ARG A 791 -11.82 -19.75 -63.81
C ARG A 791 -11.97 -21.20 -64.28
N ARG A 792 -13.21 -21.70 -64.35
CA ARG A 792 -13.65 -22.79 -65.24
C ARG A 792 -15.16 -22.97 -65.11
N ARG A 793 -15.92 -22.15 -65.84
CA ARG A 793 -17.24 -22.42 -66.45
C ARG A 793 -17.88 -21.10 -66.87
N ARG A 794 -17.56 -20.66 -68.09
CA ARG A 794 -18.47 -19.83 -68.89
C ARG A 794 -18.23 -20.06 -70.37
N TRP A 795 -18.34 -21.31 -70.82
CA TRP A 795 -18.51 -21.68 -72.22
C TRP A 795 -19.32 -22.98 -72.28
N SER A 796 -20.62 -22.86 -72.57
CA SER A 796 -21.34 -23.71 -73.53
C SER A 796 -22.82 -23.27 -73.64
N THR A 797 -23.16 -22.64 -74.78
CA THR A 797 -24.36 -22.92 -75.63
C THR A 797 -25.78 -22.73 -75.02
N THR A 798 -26.78 -22.05 -75.59
CA THR A 798 -27.08 -21.53 -76.95
C THR A 798 -28.35 -20.68 -76.89
N THR A 799 -28.45 -19.59 -77.67
CA THR A 799 -29.62 -19.10 -78.48
C THR A 799 -29.31 -17.66 -78.93
N SER A 800 -28.83 -17.43 -80.16
CA SER A 800 -29.58 -17.25 -81.41
C SER A 800 -30.44 -15.97 -81.50
N ARG A 801 -30.08 -15.14 -82.50
CA ARG A 801 -30.85 -14.08 -83.20
C ARG A 801 -30.90 -12.71 -82.52
N VAL A 802 -30.16 -11.71 -83.00
CA VAL A 802 -30.28 -10.91 -84.25
C VAL A 802 -31.39 -9.87 -84.15
N PHE A 803 -30.99 -8.58 -84.12
CA PHE A 803 -31.46 -7.39 -84.89
C PHE A 803 -30.97 -6.12 -84.15
N SER A 804 -30.00 -5.37 -84.71
CA SER A 804 -30.14 -4.05 -85.38
C SER A 804 -30.69 -2.95 -84.45
N SER A 805 -30.25 -1.70 -84.36
CA SER A 805 -29.42 -0.75 -85.14
C SER A 805 -29.60 0.57 -84.36
N GLY A 806 -28.75 1.58 -84.28
CA GLY A 806 -27.50 1.97 -84.91
C GLY A 806 -27.24 3.45 -84.56
N VAL A 807 -26.09 3.97 -85.05
CA VAL A 807 -25.79 5.40 -85.30
C VAL A 807 -25.61 6.24 -84.02
N THR A 808 -24.45 6.82 -83.71
CA THR A 808 -23.37 7.43 -84.52
C THR A 808 -22.04 7.28 -83.80
#